data_AF-A0A9P9FPK1-F1
#
_entry.id   AF-A0A9P9FPK1-F1
#
_cell.length_a   1.000
_cell.length_b   1.000
_cell.length_c   1.000
_cell.angle_alpha   90.00
_cell.angle_beta   90.00
_cell.angle_gamma   90.00
#
_symmetry.space_group_name_H-M   'P 1'
#
loop_
_entity.id
_entity.type
_entity.pdbx_description
1 polymer ?
#
loop_
_entity_poly.entity_id
_entity_poly.type
_entity_poly.pdbx_seq_one_letter_code
_entity_poly.pdbx_strand_id
1 'polypeptide(L)'
;MPIKEHGRQYDIVVFGATGYTGKLTAEYITTHLPTDLKWAVAGRSEAKLQTVVDECKRLNADRIAPAIEIANLNDEDMVALAKKTYVLLTSVGPYAVHGEHAFKACAENGTHYVDVTGEAVWVNKMIKKYEAAAKKSGALLFPQSGVESAPPDLATWALAKAIRTELGAQTKDVKVSLHSISSTPSGGTLASALGLLDVFSIKEVKAASSPYAQSPIPHPEPSRPRDSILERIFGVRTIANLGMLTTSPMGSTDIAVVERTWGLLSETPSRKDEFYGPRFTWAEYLKTRNWLSGAFFHWMLVVGMALFTLVPAARALTKRYVTQPGGGAQKEDTEKDHIEYRAVAYPDLEKASHTTTPSATASEATPLLPTTAPRPKAQRTVTFSDNPVTRTIEPSRQQLPPRSPHHHTPSQALPSSGPGGPPMLAALNNKLRRRNSQSAVPAVAHLALGPKIGPQRSTKKTEKLKLLPNPDIDEEGDDEESGRDVYSQYTRIKDPTARRDAARLGKADRDRLPRVTAYCTANRYEMDGLMRFLKGRGKSRGANPKLIDECIYTPYNYSKGSRNRPDPVQSYERRHSTGGEGINGAQHREPLIHPDTTESGNGFPPYNGHVDSEIHPDGLGDGSAIADNNPDFDTQIHTPEVFLFDYGVVVIWGMTESQEAKFLKDISKFETEKLAPDDVETELFNFYYTREYQARIYNDFITLRDKTNYMTKLAISHALAQSVKTSLFEELIASTVETCKDIPTQIALTGKIALRRSQINMQIGELFILRINIHLNGSVLDTPELFWVEPQLEPVYQAVRSYLEMDQRVGLLTERLDVIADLLAVLKGELSHGHDEKLEWIVIILIAAEILVAAVNIVVDLYMGE
;
A
#
# COMPACT_ATOMS: atom_id res chain seq x y z
N MET A 1 -26.76 -16.86 -18.23
CA MET A 1 -27.56 -15.90 -19.03
C MET A 1 -26.71 -15.48 -20.21
N PRO A 2 -27.23 -15.48 -21.44
CA PRO A 2 -26.51 -14.90 -22.57
C PRO A 2 -26.34 -13.39 -22.35
N ILE A 3 -25.17 -12.86 -22.68
CA ILE A 3 -24.90 -11.41 -22.62
C ILE A 3 -25.79 -10.74 -23.66
N LYS A 4 -26.47 -9.67 -23.26
CA LYS A 4 -27.38 -8.93 -24.14
C LYS A 4 -26.57 -8.30 -25.27
N GLU A 5 -26.98 -8.46 -26.51
CA GLU A 5 -26.28 -7.81 -27.63
C GLU A 5 -26.27 -6.29 -27.43
N HIS A 6 -25.07 -5.72 -27.47
CA HIS A 6 -24.83 -4.30 -27.38
C HIS A 6 -23.72 -3.89 -28.35
N GLY A 7 -23.80 -2.69 -28.91
CA GLY A 7 -22.80 -2.17 -29.85
C GLY A 7 -21.48 -1.70 -29.20
N ARG A 8 -21.21 -2.08 -27.94
CA ARG A 8 -20.00 -1.71 -27.20
C ARG A 8 -18.87 -2.70 -27.48
N GLN A 9 -17.63 -2.24 -27.33
CA GLN A 9 -16.43 -3.05 -27.52
C GLN A 9 -16.26 -4.10 -26.42
N TYR A 10 -16.56 -3.72 -25.18
CA TYR A 10 -16.48 -4.59 -24.01
C TYR A 10 -17.84 -4.72 -23.34
N ASP A 11 -18.17 -5.95 -22.95
CA ASP A 11 -19.32 -6.28 -22.12
C ASP A 11 -19.08 -5.77 -20.69
N ILE A 12 -17.88 -6.00 -20.17
CA ILE A 12 -17.47 -5.61 -18.81
C ILE A 12 -16.07 -4.98 -18.83
N VAL A 13 -15.88 -3.91 -18.08
CA VAL A 13 -14.54 -3.39 -17.75
C VAL A 13 -14.39 -3.30 -16.23
N VAL A 14 -13.27 -3.82 -15.70
CA VAL A 14 -12.89 -3.70 -14.29
C VAL A 14 -11.90 -2.54 -14.13
N PHE A 15 -12.38 -1.38 -13.69
CA PHE A 15 -11.55 -0.22 -13.42
C PHE A 15 -11.03 -0.21 -11.98
N GLY A 16 -9.71 -0.10 -11.81
CA GLY A 16 -9.04 -0.34 -10.53
C GLY A 16 -8.65 -1.80 -10.32
N ALA A 17 -8.49 -2.57 -11.40
CA ALA A 17 -8.19 -4.01 -11.39
C ALA A 17 -6.91 -4.38 -10.62
N THR A 18 -5.97 -3.45 -10.45
CA THR A 18 -4.71 -3.68 -9.73
C THR A 18 -4.86 -3.57 -8.21
N GLY A 19 -5.98 -3.06 -7.70
CA GLY A 19 -6.27 -2.99 -6.27
C GLY A 19 -6.83 -4.30 -5.72
N TYR A 20 -6.86 -4.46 -4.40
CA TYR A 20 -7.30 -5.69 -3.72
C TYR A 20 -8.64 -6.23 -4.23
N THR A 21 -9.72 -5.44 -4.13
CA THR A 21 -11.06 -5.84 -4.60
C THR A 21 -11.10 -6.03 -6.11
N GLY A 22 -10.36 -5.22 -6.87
CA GLY A 22 -10.27 -5.32 -8.33
C GLY A 22 -9.67 -6.64 -8.79
N LYS A 23 -8.60 -7.10 -8.13
CA LYS A 23 -7.97 -8.41 -8.40
C LYS A 23 -8.93 -9.56 -8.11
N LEU A 24 -9.60 -9.54 -6.95
CA LEU A 24 -10.61 -10.57 -6.60
C LEU A 24 -11.78 -10.57 -7.59
N THR A 25 -12.19 -9.39 -8.07
CA THR A 25 -13.25 -9.26 -9.09
C THR A 25 -12.78 -9.87 -10.42
N ALA A 26 -11.55 -9.60 -10.85
CA ALA A 26 -10.98 -10.17 -12.07
C ALA A 26 -10.82 -11.70 -11.97
N GLU A 27 -10.38 -12.22 -10.83
CA GLU A 27 -10.32 -13.66 -10.54
C GLU A 27 -11.72 -14.29 -10.60
N TYR A 28 -12.72 -13.67 -9.97
CA TYR A 28 -14.10 -14.17 -9.98
C TYR A 28 -14.68 -14.22 -11.39
N ILE A 29 -14.47 -13.17 -12.19
CA ILE A 29 -14.87 -13.14 -13.60
C ILE A 29 -14.22 -14.32 -14.33
N THR A 30 -12.90 -14.47 -14.19
CA THR A 30 -12.09 -15.49 -14.86
C THR A 30 -12.47 -16.94 -14.50
N THR A 31 -13.02 -17.16 -13.30
CA THR A 31 -13.35 -18.50 -12.81
C THR A 31 -14.83 -18.86 -12.94
N HIS A 32 -15.75 -17.89 -12.93
CA HIS A 32 -17.19 -18.16 -12.81
C HIS A 32 -18.06 -17.64 -13.96
N LEU A 33 -17.66 -16.58 -14.66
CA LEU A 33 -18.48 -16.04 -15.77
C LEU A 33 -18.30 -16.85 -17.08
N PRO A 34 -19.14 -16.64 -18.12
CA PRO A 34 -18.99 -17.28 -19.43
C PRO A 34 -17.64 -16.98 -20.13
N THR A 35 -17.01 -18.00 -20.73
CA THR A 35 -15.65 -17.92 -21.30
C THR A 35 -15.54 -17.05 -22.55
N ASP A 36 -16.66 -16.74 -23.20
CA ASP A 36 -16.81 -15.90 -24.39
C ASP A 36 -17.06 -14.41 -24.08
N LEU A 37 -17.11 -14.04 -22.79
CA LEU A 37 -17.23 -12.65 -22.32
C LEU A 37 -16.10 -11.77 -22.89
N LYS A 38 -16.47 -10.67 -23.55
CA LYS A 38 -15.53 -9.64 -24.01
C LYS A 38 -15.31 -8.64 -22.90
N TRP A 39 -14.14 -8.64 -22.27
CA TRP A 39 -13.90 -7.78 -21.11
C TRP A 39 -12.47 -7.24 -21.07
N ALA A 40 -12.28 -6.20 -20.27
CA ALA A 40 -10.98 -5.57 -20.05
C ALA A 40 -10.71 -5.27 -18.58
N VAL A 41 -9.42 -5.22 -18.22
CA VAL A 41 -8.92 -4.65 -16.98
C VAL A 41 -8.39 -3.24 -17.26
N ALA A 42 -8.75 -2.29 -16.40
CA ALA A 42 -8.41 -0.88 -16.59
C ALA A 42 -7.76 -0.26 -15.36
N GLY A 43 -6.80 0.64 -15.61
CA GLY A 43 -6.03 1.32 -14.58
C GLY A 43 -4.89 2.16 -15.18
N ARG A 44 -4.06 2.74 -14.32
CA ARG A 44 -3.00 3.70 -14.72
C ARG A 44 -1.71 3.03 -15.21
N SER A 45 -1.39 1.84 -14.70
CA SER A 45 -0.12 1.17 -14.94
C SER A 45 -0.34 -0.07 -15.79
N GLU A 46 0.13 -0.02 -17.04
CA GLU A 46 0.08 -1.14 -17.98
C GLU A 46 0.78 -2.37 -17.40
N ALA A 47 1.98 -2.20 -16.84
CA ALA A 47 2.74 -3.30 -16.24
C ALA A 47 1.98 -4.02 -15.11
N LYS A 48 1.35 -3.26 -14.19
CA LYS A 48 0.54 -3.86 -13.11
C LYS A 48 -0.73 -4.53 -13.64
N LEU A 49 -1.35 -3.99 -14.68
CA LEU A 49 -2.50 -4.62 -15.34
C LEU A 49 -2.08 -5.91 -16.04
N GLN A 50 -0.91 -5.93 -16.69
CA GLN A 50 -0.36 -7.13 -17.32
C GLN A 50 -0.19 -8.26 -16.30
N THR A 51 0.27 -7.96 -15.09
CA THR A 51 0.33 -8.97 -14.00
C THR A 51 -1.05 -9.59 -13.70
N VAL A 52 -2.11 -8.77 -13.67
CA VAL A 52 -3.49 -9.26 -13.44
C VAL A 52 -3.96 -10.12 -14.62
N VAL A 53 -3.66 -9.70 -15.86
CA VAL A 53 -3.98 -10.48 -17.08
C VAL A 53 -3.28 -11.83 -17.06
N ASP A 54 -2.00 -11.88 -16.70
CA ASP A 54 -1.22 -13.11 -16.65
C ASP A 54 -1.71 -14.06 -15.55
N GLU A 55 -2.11 -13.52 -14.41
CA GLU A 55 -2.78 -14.28 -13.36
C GLU A 55 -4.12 -14.86 -13.83
N CYS A 56 -4.95 -14.08 -14.53
CA CYS A 56 -6.21 -14.56 -15.10
C CYS A 56 -5.97 -15.70 -16.11
N LYS A 57 -4.97 -15.56 -17.00
CA LYS A 57 -4.60 -16.63 -17.95
C LYS A 57 -4.17 -17.91 -17.23
N ARG A 58 -3.43 -17.79 -16.12
CA ARG A 58 -3.01 -18.94 -15.31
C ARG A 58 -4.19 -19.64 -14.63
N LEU A 59 -5.19 -18.88 -14.20
CA LEU A 59 -6.39 -19.42 -13.54
C LEU A 59 -7.33 -20.14 -14.53
N ASN A 60 -7.42 -19.66 -15.76
CA ASN A 60 -8.25 -20.29 -16.79
C ASN A 60 -7.68 -20.00 -18.20
N ALA A 61 -6.91 -20.95 -18.73
CA ALA A 61 -6.23 -20.81 -20.03
C ALA A 61 -7.17 -20.91 -21.23
N ASP A 62 -8.33 -21.54 -21.08
CA ASP A 62 -9.30 -21.79 -22.16
C ASP A 62 -10.23 -20.59 -22.43
N ARG A 63 -10.14 -19.54 -21.61
CA ARG A 63 -10.91 -18.31 -21.73
C ARG A 63 -10.13 -17.24 -22.51
N ILE A 64 -10.86 -16.37 -23.21
CA ILE A 64 -10.33 -15.13 -23.77
C ILE A 64 -9.77 -14.25 -22.64
N ALA A 65 -8.47 -13.97 -22.70
CA ALA A 65 -7.82 -13.10 -21.74
C ALA A 65 -8.41 -11.68 -21.77
N PRO A 66 -8.52 -10.99 -20.62
CA PRO A 66 -8.98 -9.61 -20.60
C PRO A 66 -8.04 -8.71 -21.41
N ALA A 67 -8.62 -7.76 -22.15
CA ALA A 67 -7.85 -6.67 -22.74
C ALA A 67 -7.34 -5.70 -21.66
N ILE A 68 -6.35 -4.87 -22.01
CA ILE A 68 -5.82 -3.83 -21.13
C ILE A 68 -6.29 -2.47 -21.65
N GLU A 69 -6.89 -1.66 -20.77
CA GLU A 69 -7.25 -0.27 -21.05
C GLU A 69 -6.53 0.65 -20.06
N ILE A 70 -5.63 1.49 -20.58
CA ILE A 70 -4.94 2.48 -19.76
C ILE A 70 -5.86 3.67 -19.58
N ALA A 71 -6.15 4.01 -18.33
CA ALA A 71 -7.05 5.09 -18.00
C ALA A 71 -6.62 5.80 -16.71
N ASN A 72 -6.43 7.11 -16.78
CA ASN A 72 -6.14 7.96 -15.64
C ASN A 72 -7.44 8.51 -15.02
N LEU A 73 -7.30 9.15 -13.86
CA LEU A 73 -8.41 9.74 -13.13
C LEU A 73 -8.73 11.15 -13.63
N ASN A 74 -9.06 11.26 -14.91
CA ASN A 74 -9.49 12.50 -15.55
C ASN A 74 -10.75 12.26 -16.41
N ASP A 75 -11.46 13.34 -16.77
CA ASP A 75 -12.72 13.25 -17.52
C ASP A 75 -12.53 12.65 -18.93
N GLU A 76 -11.41 12.96 -19.61
CA GLU A 76 -11.16 12.53 -20.98
C GLU A 76 -11.03 11.01 -21.09
N ASP A 77 -10.16 10.43 -20.25
CA ASP A 77 -9.91 8.99 -20.20
C ASP A 77 -11.18 8.23 -19.76
N MET A 78 -11.92 8.75 -18.77
CA MET A 78 -13.16 8.11 -18.29
C MET A 78 -14.27 8.15 -19.35
N VAL A 79 -14.40 9.23 -20.12
CA VAL A 79 -15.36 9.30 -21.24
C VAL A 79 -14.96 8.33 -22.34
N ALA A 80 -13.67 8.23 -22.68
CA ALA A 80 -13.18 7.26 -23.66
C ALA A 80 -13.46 5.82 -23.22
N LEU A 81 -13.18 5.49 -21.95
CA LEU A 81 -13.43 4.18 -21.38
C LEU A 81 -14.92 3.84 -21.34
N ALA A 82 -15.77 4.77 -20.87
CA ALA A 82 -17.21 4.58 -20.80
C ALA A 82 -17.81 4.27 -22.19
N LYS A 83 -17.40 5.00 -23.23
CA LYS A 83 -17.91 4.79 -24.60
C LYS A 83 -17.63 3.39 -25.16
N LYS A 84 -16.54 2.76 -24.74
CA LYS A 84 -16.19 1.38 -25.14
C LYS A 84 -16.91 0.30 -24.33
N THR A 85 -17.51 0.67 -23.19
CA THR A 85 -17.93 -0.27 -22.14
C THR A 85 -19.44 -0.35 -22.04
N TYR A 86 -19.98 -1.55 -21.86
CA TYR A 86 -21.39 -1.75 -21.53
C TYR A 86 -21.65 -1.69 -20.01
N VAL A 87 -20.87 -2.43 -19.20
CA VAL A 87 -20.88 -2.35 -17.74
C VAL A 87 -19.47 -2.01 -17.21
N LEU A 88 -19.34 -0.91 -16.50
CA LEU A 88 -18.12 -0.52 -15.79
C LEU A 88 -18.24 -0.96 -14.32
N LEU A 89 -17.39 -1.90 -13.91
CA LEU A 89 -17.18 -2.26 -12.50
C LEU A 89 -16.00 -1.45 -11.99
N THR A 90 -16.17 -0.63 -10.96
CA THR A 90 -15.07 0.15 -10.38
C THR A 90 -14.79 -0.23 -8.94
N SER A 91 -13.51 -0.31 -8.61
CA SER A 91 -13.00 -0.48 -7.25
C SER A 91 -11.97 0.62 -6.91
N VAL A 92 -12.11 1.81 -7.53
CA VAL A 92 -11.18 2.94 -7.32
C VAL A 92 -11.68 3.87 -6.22
N GLY A 93 -11.22 3.63 -4.99
CA GLY A 93 -11.44 4.50 -3.84
C GLY A 93 -10.19 5.29 -3.42
N PRO A 94 -10.31 6.29 -2.52
CA PRO A 94 -11.57 6.82 -1.95
C PRO A 94 -12.47 7.49 -3.00
N TYR A 95 -13.77 7.17 -3.04
CA TYR A 95 -14.68 7.62 -4.10
C TYR A 95 -15.04 9.10 -3.96
N ALA A 96 -15.09 9.60 -2.73
CA ALA A 96 -15.22 11.02 -2.41
C ALA A 96 -14.21 11.89 -3.17
N VAL A 97 -13.02 11.36 -3.46
CA VAL A 97 -11.92 12.05 -4.15
C VAL A 97 -11.86 11.68 -5.63
N HIS A 98 -11.96 10.39 -5.95
CA HIS A 98 -11.64 9.88 -7.29
C HIS A 98 -12.84 9.34 -8.08
N GLY A 99 -13.96 9.07 -7.42
CA GLY A 99 -15.09 8.33 -8.00
C GLY A 99 -15.94 9.13 -8.99
N GLU A 100 -15.95 10.47 -8.90
CA GLU A 100 -16.87 11.30 -9.68
C GLU A 100 -16.64 11.21 -11.20
N HIS A 101 -15.38 11.15 -11.66
CA HIS A 101 -15.06 11.11 -13.09
C HIS A 101 -15.68 9.89 -13.79
N ALA A 102 -15.53 8.70 -13.21
CA ALA A 102 -16.10 7.47 -13.75
C ALA A 102 -17.64 7.46 -13.67
N PHE A 103 -18.19 7.94 -12.54
CA PHE A 103 -19.65 8.02 -12.34
C PHE A 103 -20.32 8.94 -13.37
N LYS A 104 -19.77 10.15 -13.53
CA LYS A 104 -20.20 11.15 -14.52
C LYS A 104 -20.13 10.59 -15.93
N ALA A 105 -18.97 10.05 -16.32
CA ALA A 105 -18.77 9.52 -17.66
C ALA A 105 -19.78 8.41 -18.01
N CYS A 106 -20.06 7.51 -17.06
CA CYS A 106 -21.06 6.46 -17.24
C CYS A 106 -22.48 7.02 -17.37
N ALA A 107 -22.85 7.94 -16.46
CA ALA A 107 -24.15 8.59 -16.46
C ALA A 107 -24.43 9.34 -17.78
N GLU A 108 -23.45 10.03 -18.33
CA GLU A 108 -23.62 10.83 -19.55
C GLU A 108 -23.57 10.00 -20.84
N ASN A 109 -22.84 8.88 -20.86
CA ASN A 109 -22.61 8.10 -22.09
C ASN A 109 -23.46 6.83 -22.20
N GLY A 110 -24.38 6.57 -21.26
CA GLY A 110 -25.26 5.40 -21.32
C GLY A 110 -24.54 4.10 -20.99
N THR A 111 -23.53 4.16 -20.12
CA THR A 111 -22.76 2.99 -19.65
C THR A 111 -23.27 2.62 -18.26
N HIS A 112 -23.52 1.34 -18.02
CA HIS A 112 -23.94 0.88 -16.70
C HIS A 112 -22.76 0.89 -15.74
N TYR A 113 -23.02 1.19 -14.47
CA TYR A 113 -21.98 1.42 -13.48
C TYR A 113 -22.27 0.62 -12.22
N VAL A 114 -21.25 -0.01 -11.66
CA VAL A 114 -21.32 -0.69 -10.36
C VAL A 114 -20.06 -0.34 -9.58
N ASP A 115 -20.23 0.00 -8.31
CA ASP A 115 -19.10 0.24 -7.39
C ASP A 115 -19.28 -0.49 -6.06
N VAL A 116 -18.24 -0.42 -5.22
CA VAL A 116 -18.21 -1.02 -3.87
C VAL A 116 -18.04 0.04 -2.77
N THR A 117 -18.51 1.27 -2.99
CA THR A 117 -18.31 2.36 -2.02
C THR A 117 -19.16 2.18 -0.75
N GLY A 118 -18.61 2.57 0.40
CA GLY A 118 -19.35 2.76 1.66
C GLY A 118 -19.68 4.23 1.95
N GLU A 119 -19.39 5.15 1.03
CA GLU A 119 -19.44 6.60 1.26
C GLU A 119 -20.82 7.21 0.93
N ALA A 120 -21.83 6.96 1.77
CA ALA A 120 -23.22 7.40 1.53
C ALA A 120 -23.40 8.90 1.22
N VAL A 121 -22.53 9.77 1.78
CA VAL A 121 -22.53 11.22 1.50
C VAL A 121 -22.09 11.55 0.08
N TRP A 122 -21.11 10.82 -0.45
CA TRP A 122 -20.67 10.96 -1.84
C TRP A 122 -21.78 10.47 -2.78
N VAL A 123 -22.38 9.32 -2.49
CA VAL A 123 -23.49 8.76 -3.27
C VAL A 123 -24.67 9.73 -3.36
N ASN A 124 -25.06 10.35 -2.23
CA ASN A 124 -26.12 11.35 -2.20
C ASN A 124 -25.81 12.54 -3.14
N LYS A 125 -24.55 13.01 -3.17
CA LYS A 125 -24.11 14.05 -4.11
C LYS A 125 -24.16 13.59 -5.56
N MET A 126 -23.73 12.36 -5.86
CA MET A 126 -23.73 11.82 -7.22
C MET A 126 -25.15 11.67 -7.77
N ILE A 127 -26.10 11.17 -6.96
CA ILE A 127 -27.52 11.10 -7.30
C ILE A 127 -28.04 12.49 -7.70
N LYS A 128 -27.83 13.49 -6.84
CA LYS A 128 -28.29 14.87 -7.10
C LYS A 128 -27.69 15.48 -8.37
N LYS A 129 -26.43 15.19 -8.67
CA LYS A 129 -25.74 15.74 -9.85
C LYS A 129 -26.13 15.03 -11.15
N TYR A 130 -26.25 13.70 -11.14
CA TYR A 130 -26.19 12.90 -12.36
C TYR A 130 -27.42 12.00 -12.61
N GLU A 131 -28.40 11.93 -11.69
CA GLU A 131 -29.60 11.12 -11.90
C GLU A 131 -30.37 11.52 -13.17
N ALA A 132 -30.49 12.83 -13.44
CA ALA A 132 -31.16 13.31 -14.66
C ALA A 132 -30.39 12.89 -15.94
N ALA A 133 -29.07 12.95 -15.92
CA ALA A 133 -28.22 12.52 -17.03
C ALA A 133 -28.34 11.00 -17.27
N ALA A 134 -28.30 10.21 -16.19
CA ALA A 134 -28.46 8.76 -16.25
C ALA A 134 -29.84 8.35 -16.80
N LYS A 135 -30.92 9.01 -16.35
CA LYS A 135 -32.28 8.81 -16.90
C LYS A 135 -32.35 9.14 -18.39
N LYS A 136 -31.68 10.21 -18.82
CA LYS A 136 -31.65 10.63 -20.23
C LYS A 136 -30.84 9.67 -21.11
N SER A 137 -29.71 9.16 -20.63
CA SER A 137 -28.83 8.26 -21.38
C SER A 137 -29.26 6.80 -21.32
N GLY A 138 -30.11 6.42 -20.37
CA GLY A 138 -30.50 5.04 -20.09
C GLY A 138 -29.48 4.26 -19.25
N ALA A 139 -28.48 4.94 -18.67
CA ALA A 139 -27.52 4.32 -17.78
C ALA A 139 -28.17 3.88 -16.45
N LEU A 140 -27.87 2.65 -16.02
CA LEU A 140 -28.19 2.14 -14.69
C LEU A 140 -26.93 2.24 -13.83
N LEU A 141 -27.02 2.96 -12.71
CA LEU A 141 -25.90 3.20 -11.80
C LEU A 141 -26.21 2.57 -10.45
N PHE A 142 -25.40 1.60 -10.05
CA PHE A 142 -25.54 0.80 -8.82
C PHE A 142 -24.35 1.08 -7.88
N PRO A 143 -24.30 2.26 -7.24
CA PRO A 143 -23.33 2.51 -6.18
C PRO A 143 -23.66 1.66 -4.94
N GLN A 144 -22.66 1.43 -4.08
CA GLN A 144 -22.78 0.69 -2.82
C GLN A 144 -23.11 -0.81 -2.99
N SER A 145 -22.47 -1.48 -3.95
CA SER A 145 -22.62 -2.94 -4.16
C SER A 145 -21.54 -3.76 -3.42
N GLY A 146 -21.12 -3.29 -2.23
CA GLY A 146 -20.11 -3.95 -1.40
C GLY A 146 -20.70 -4.86 -0.32
N VAL A 147 -19.83 -5.37 0.56
CA VAL A 147 -20.24 -6.09 1.79
C VAL A 147 -21.02 -5.17 2.72
N GLU A 148 -20.57 -3.92 2.84
CA GLU A 148 -21.39 -2.82 3.32
C GLU A 148 -22.47 -2.57 2.25
N SER A 149 -23.74 -2.46 2.66
CA SER A 149 -24.91 -2.13 1.83
C SER A 149 -25.62 -3.30 1.10
N ALA A 150 -24.95 -4.11 0.28
CA ALA A 150 -25.68 -5.09 -0.55
C ALA A 150 -26.34 -6.24 0.25
N PRO A 151 -25.65 -6.95 1.18
CA PRO A 151 -26.28 -7.97 2.00
C PRO A 151 -27.48 -7.50 2.84
N PRO A 152 -27.41 -6.36 3.58
CA PRO A 152 -28.57 -5.87 4.33
C PRO A 152 -29.75 -5.48 3.44
N ASP A 153 -29.53 -4.89 2.26
CA ASP A 153 -30.61 -4.55 1.33
C ASP A 153 -31.28 -5.80 0.74
N LEU A 154 -30.47 -6.78 0.31
CA LEU A 154 -30.99 -8.07 -0.19
C LEU A 154 -31.76 -8.84 0.89
N ALA A 155 -31.26 -8.87 2.12
CA ALA A 155 -31.96 -9.49 3.25
C ALA A 155 -33.30 -8.80 3.54
N THR A 156 -33.32 -7.47 3.46
CA THR A 156 -34.54 -6.67 3.63
C THR A 156 -35.55 -6.94 2.52
N TRP A 157 -35.12 -6.94 1.26
CA TRP A 157 -35.97 -7.26 0.11
C TRP A 157 -36.55 -8.67 0.21
N ALA A 158 -35.74 -9.66 0.60
CA ALA A 158 -36.18 -11.05 0.76
C ALA A 158 -37.24 -11.19 1.87
N LEU A 159 -37.04 -10.53 3.02
CA LEU A 159 -38.01 -10.53 4.12
C LEU A 159 -39.29 -9.78 3.76
N ALA A 160 -39.19 -8.64 3.07
CA ALA A 160 -40.35 -7.90 2.61
C ALA A 160 -41.16 -8.70 1.58
N LYS A 161 -40.48 -9.43 0.69
CA LYS A 161 -41.11 -10.39 -0.22
C LYS A 161 -41.84 -11.49 0.55
N ALA A 162 -41.19 -12.11 1.54
CA ALA A 162 -41.80 -13.16 2.36
C ALA A 162 -43.06 -12.67 3.09
N ILE A 163 -43.01 -11.49 3.72
CA ILE A 163 -44.19 -10.87 4.36
C ILE A 163 -45.33 -10.68 3.33
N ARG A 164 -45.02 -10.14 2.16
CA ARG A 164 -46.02 -9.91 1.11
C ARG A 164 -46.64 -11.22 0.60
N THR A 165 -45.82 -12.25 0.34
CA THR A 165 -46.27 -13.50 -0.28
C THR A 165 -46.91 -14.48 0.71
N GLU A 166 -46.42 -14.52 1.95
CA GLU A 166 -46.85 -15.49 2.95
C GLU A 166 -47.91 -14.92 3.91
N LEU A 167 -47.83 -13.61 4.22
CA LEU A 167 -48.74 -12.97 5.16
C LEU A 167 -49.75 -12.04 4.48
N GLY A 168 -49.62 -11.77 3.18
CA GLY A 168 -50.50 -10.85 2.45
C GLY A 168 -50.48 -9.42 2.99
N ALA A 169 -49.41 -9.05 3.70
CA ALA A 169 -49.28 -7.78 4.40
C ALA A 169 -48.17 -6.92 3.80
N GLN A 170 -48.17 -5.63 4.14
CA GLN A 170 -47.02 -4.77 3.92
C GLN A 170 -45.99 -4.96 5.04
N THR A 171 -44.77 -4.51 4.83
CA THR A 171 -43.67 -4.55 5.81
C THR A 171 -43.67 -3.27 6.64
N LYS A 172 -43.76 -3.42 7.96
CA LYS A 172 -43.71 -2.31 8.91
C LYS A 172 -42.28 -2.00 9.36
N ASP A 173 -41.51 -3.00 9.76
CA ASP A 173 -40.18 -2.77 10.32
C ASP A 173 -39.24 -3.92 10.02
N VAL A 174 -37.97 -3.64 9.75
CA VAL A 174 -36.93 -4.64 9.54
C VAL A 174 -35.72 -4.31 10.41
N LYS A 175 -35.26 -5.30 11.18
CA LYS A 175 -34.08 -5.21 12.03
C LYS A 175 -33.03 -6.18 11.53
N VAL A 176 -31.85 -5.65 11.20
CA VAL A 176 -30.70 -6.44 10.73
C VAL A 176 -29.63 -6.48 11.82
N SER A 177 -28.99 -7.62 11.95
CA SER A 177 -27.85 -7.87 12.82
C SER A 177 -26.68 -8.32 11.97
N LEU A 178 -25.57 -7.59 12.02
CA LEU A 178 -24.26 -8.18 11.71
C LEU A 178 -23.93 -9.14 12.86
N HIS A 179 -24.18 -10.43 12.65
CA HIS A 179 -24.18 -11.45 13.69
C HIS A 179 -22.79 -11.97 14.01
N SER A 180 -21.99 -12.16 12.97
CA SER A 180 -20.59 -12.52 13.07
C SER A 180 -19.82 -11.88 11.92
N ILE A 181 -18.59 -11.46 12.21
CA ILE A 181 -17.63 -10.96 11.23
C ILE A 181 -16.24 -11.39 11.69
N SER A 182 -15.51 -12.12 10.84
CA SER A 182 -14.11 -12.49 11.09
C SER A 182 -13.13 -11.84 10.13
N SER A 183 -13.60 -10.94 9.26
CA SER A 183 -12.79 -10.31 8.22
C SER A 183 -12.24 -8.95 8.65
N THR A 184 -11.06 -8.60 8.12
CA THR A 184 -10.42 -7.29 8.35
C THR A 184 -10.75 -6.34 7.18
N PRO A 185 -11.13 -5.08 7.44
CA PRO A 185 -11.38 -4.11 6.36
C PRO A 185 -10.17 -3.94 5.44
N SER A 186 -10.43 -3.79 4.13
CA SER A 186 -9.35 -3.49 3.17
C SER A 186 -8.75 -2.11 3.43
N GLY A 187 -7.50 -1.88 2.99
CA GLY A 187 -6.87 -0.55 3.11
C GLY A 187 -7.66 0.55 2.39
N GLY A 188 -8.33 0.22 1.28
CA GLY A 188 -9.22 1.14 0.58
C GLY A 188 -10.47 1.53 1.39
N THR A 189 -11.03 0.57 2.14
CA THR A 189 -12.17 0.82 3.04
C THR A 189 -11.77 1.75 4.18
N LEU A 190 -10.63 1.49 4.82
CA LEU A 190 -10.11 2.34 5.91
C LEU A 190 -9.78 3.75 5.41
N ALA A 191 -9.14 3.87 4.25
CA ALA A 191 -8.83 5.17 3.64
C ALA A 191 -10.11 5.97 3.32
N SER A 192 -11.16 5.31 2.83
CA SER A 192 -12.47 5.94 2.56
C SER A 192 -13.11 6.46 3.86
N ALA A 193 -13.14 5.64 4.91
CA ALA A 193 -13.69 6.04 6.20
C ALA A 193 -12.95 7.24 6.83
N LEU A 194 -11.62 7.27 6.71
CA LEU A 194 -10.78 8.33 7.29
C LEU A 194 -10.75 9.60 6.44
N GLY A 195 -10.80 9.47 5.12
CA GLY A 195 -10.76 10.58 4.17
C GLY A 195 -12.09 11.34 4.07
N LEU A 196 -13.19 10.76 4.55
CA LEU A 196 -14.52 11.35 4.42
C LEU A 196 -14.62 12.76 5.02
N LEU A 197 -13.99 13.00 6.17
CA LEU A 197 -13.98 14.31 6.83
C LEU A 197 -12.96 15.30 6.27
N ASP A 198 -12.06 14.85 5.39
CA ASP A 198 -11.18 15.76 4.65
C ASP A 198 -11.91 16.40 3.48
N VAL A 199 -12.91 15.69 2.92
CA VAL A 199 -13.68 16.13 1.74
C VAL A 199 -15.03 16.75 2.11
N PHE A 200 -15.67 16.25 3.17
CA PHE A 200 -17.02 16.67 3.56
C PHE A 200 -17.08 17.25 4.96
N SER A 201 -17.93 18.27 5.13
CA SER A 201 -18.23 18.82 6.44
C SER A 201 -19.09 17.86 7.27
N ILE A 202 -18.99 17.95 8.60
CA ILE A 202 -19.83 17.17 9.54
C ILE A 202 -21.32 17.39 9.26
N LYS A 203 -21.71 18.59 8.81
CA LYS A 203 -23.10 18.89 8.45
C LYS A 203 -23.56 18.09 7.23
N GLU A 204 -22.71 17.97 6.21
CA GLU A 204 -23.02 17.18 5.01
C GLU A 204 -23.08 15.69 5.32
N VAL A 205 -22.14 15.17 6.11
CA VAL A 205 -22.15 13.77 6.55
C VAL A 205 -23.43 13.47 7.34
N LYS A 206 -23.78 14.32 8.31
CA LYS A 206 -25.01 14.17 9.10
C LYS A 206 -26.28 14.24 8.24
N ALA A 207 -26.31 15.14 7.26
CA ALA A 207 -27.45 15.27 6.34
C ALA A 207 -27.59 14.02 5.45
N ALA A 208 -26.49 13.45 4.97
CA ALA A 208 -26.51 12.25 4.15
C ALA A 208 -26.83 10.96 4.92
N SER A 209 -26.45 10.87 6.19
CA SER A 209 -26.80 9.76 7.09
C SER A 209 -28.17 9.93 7.76
N SER A 210 -28.92 10.99 7.42
CA SER A 210 -30.26 11.17 7.96
C SER A 210 -31.24 10.16 7.35
N PRO A 211 -32.26 9.72 8.11
CA PRO A 211 -33.32 8.85 7.59
C PRO A 211 -33.89 9.34 6.26
N TYR A 212 -34.01 8.44 5.29
CA TYR A 212 -34.56 8.63 3.96
C TYR A 212 -33.82 9.69 3.12
N ALA A 213 -32.59 10.08 3.50
CA ALA A 213 -31.83 11.14 2.82
C ALA A 213 -31.50 10.84 1.35
N GLN A 214 -31.47 9.56 0.97
CA GLN A 214 -31.26 9.10 -0.40
C GLN A 214 -32.56 8.62 -1.09
N SER A 215 -33.70 8.64 -0.39
CA SER A 215 -34.99 8.27 -0.97
C SER A 215 -35.43 9.32 -2.01
N PRO A 216 -35.95 8.90 -3.18
CA PRO A 216 -36.51 9.83 -4.16
C PRO A 216 -37.81 10.49 -3.67
N ILE A 217 -38.49 9.89 -2.70
CA ILE A 217 -39.74 10.40 -2.11
C ILE A 217 -39.61 10.65 -0.60
N PRO A 218 -40.33 11.64 -0.05
CA PRO A 218 -40.41 11.84 1.39
C PRO A 218 -41.18 10.71 2.06
N HIS A 219 -40.76 10.32 3.26
CA HIS A 219 -41.49 9.33 4.06
C HIS A 219 -42.76 9.95 4.66
N PRO A 220 -43.95 9.34 4.46
CA PRO A 220 -45.22 9.94 4.89
C PRO A 220 -45.39 9.94 6.42
N GLU A 221 -44.88 8.91 7.11
CA GLU A 221 -44.93 8.80 8.57
C GLU A 221 -43.55 8.47 9.15
N PRO A 222 -42.62 9.43 9.27
CA PRO A 222 -41.22 9.16 9.65
C PRO A 222 -41.06 8.75 11.12
N SER A 223 -42.13 8.43 11.84
CA SER A 223 -42.10 8.09 13.26
C SER A 223 -41.48 6.71 13.46
N ARG A 224 -40.16 6.68 13.57
CA ARG A 224 -39.44 5.51 14.07
C ARG A 224 -39.85 5.22 15.51
N PRO A 225 -39.94 3.95 15.92
CA PRO A 225 -40.06 3.59 17.32
C PRO A 225 -38.96 4.31 18.13
N ARG A 226 -39.34 5.07 19.16
CA ARG A 226 -38.37 5.78 19.99
C ARG A 226 -37.62 4.77 20.85
N ASP A 227 -36.31 4.70 20.67
CA ASP A 227 -35.42 3.99 21.59
C ASP A 227 -35.64 4.51 23.03
N SER A 228 -35.58 3.60 23.99
CA SER A 228 -35.57 3.99 25.39
C SER A 228 -34.33 4.83 25.70
N ILE A 229 -34.40 5.66 26.76
CA ILE A 229 -33.27 6.52 27.16
C ILE A 229 -32.02 5.67 27.46
N LEU A 230 -32.19 4.49 28.04
CA LEU A 230 -31.10 3.57 28.35
C LEU A 230 -30.46 2.98 27.08
N GLU A 231 -31.26 2.55 26.11
CA GLU A 231 -30.76 2.05 24.83
C GLU A 231 -30.00 3.13 24.05
N ARG A 232 -30.39 4.40 24.19
CA ARG A 232 -29.69 5.52 23.55
C ARG A 232 -28.37 5.88 24.23
N ILE A 233 -28.31 5.79 25.56
CA ILE A 233 -27.11 6.13 26.35
C ILE A 233 -26.07 5.01 26.28
N PHE A 234 -26.51 3.75 26.34
CA PHE A 234 -25.60 2.61 26.36
C PHE A 234 -25.44 1.96 24.98
N GLY A 235 -26.30 2.27 24.01
CA GLY A 235 -26.27 1.66 22.69
C GLY A 235 -26.69 0.19 22.64
N VAL A 236 -26.99 -0.43 23.78
CA VAL A 236 -27.33 -1.85 23.91
C VAL A 236 -28.83 -2.05 23.92
N ARG A 237 -29.30 -3.02 23.15
CA ARG A 237 -30.71 -3.44 23.06
C ARG A 237 -30.83 -4.93 22.89
N THR A 238 -32.01 -5.48 23.15
CA THR A 238 -32.31 -6.90 22.91
C THR A 238 -33.49 -7.02 21.97
N ILE A 239 -33.30 -7.73 20.86
CA ILE A 239 -34.35 -7.98 19.87
C ILE A 239 -34.67 -9.47 19.88
N ALA A 240 -35.96 -9.82 19.86
CA ALA A 240 -36.40 -11.21 19.77
C ALA A 240 -35.74 -11.90 18.55
N ASN A 241 -35.30 -13.14 18.72
CA ASN A 241 -34.59 -13.96 17.72
C ASN A 241 -33.18 -13.49 17.29
N LEU A 242 -32.82 -12.22 17.51
CA LEU A 242 -31.45 -11.71 17.26
C LEU A 242 -30.60 -11.65 18.53
N GLY A 243 -31.24 -11.58 19.70
CA GLY A 243 -30.62 -11.49 21.02
C GLY A 243 -30.08 -10.09 21.32
N MET A 244 -29.02 -10.01 22.13
CA MET A 244 -28.43 -8.73 22.54
C MET A 244 -27.55 -8.14 21.44
N LEU A 245 -27.75 -6.85 21.15
CA LEU A 245 -27.13 -6.11 20.06
C LEU A 245 -26.61 -4.76 20.57
N THR A 246 -25.64 -4.18 19.86
CA THR A 246 -25.10 -2.84 20.09
C THR A 246 -25.07 -2.01 18.80
N THR A 247 -24.62 -0.77 18.89
CA THR A 247 -24.50 0.14 17.74
C THR A 247 -23.59 -0.44 16.65
N SER A 248 -24.09 -0.49 15.42
CA SER A 248 -23.30 -0.86 14.23
C SER A 248 -22.61 0.38 13.65
N PRO A 249 -21.31 0.32 13.29
CA PRO A 249 -20.67 1.38 12.52
C PRO A 249 -21.23 1.48 11.09
N MET A 250 -21.71 0.38 10.50
CA MET A 250 -22.23 0.31 9.12
C MET A 250 -23.68 0.80 9.00
N GLY A 251 -24.45 0.72 10.08
CA GLY A 251 -25.89 1.00 10.04
C GLY A 251 -26.29 2.40 9.56
N SER A 252 -25.38 3.38 9.63
CA SER A 252 -25.64 4.74 9.09
C SER A 252 -25.46 4.86 7.57
N THR A 253 -24.67 3.96 6.97
CA THR A 253 -24.48 3.85 5.52
C THR A 253 -25.56 2.97 4.91
N ASP A 254 -25.83 1.83 5.54
CA ASP A 254 -26.72 0.79 4.98
C ASP A 254 -28.18 1.22 5.02
N ILE A 255 -28.57 2.01 6.03
CA ILE A 255 -29.92 2.59 6.08
C ILE A 255 -30.22 3.46 4.86
N ALA A 256 -29.21 4.17 4.33
CA ALA A 256 -29.39 5.08 3.22
C ALA A 256 -29.75 4.34 1.92
N VAL A 257 -29.09 3.20 1.64
CA VAL A 257 -29.40 2.38 0.46
C VAL A 257 -30.75 1.68 0.61
N VAL A 258 -31.06 1.13 1.80
CA VAL A 258 -32.31 0.38 2.01
C VAL A 258 -33.53 1.30 1.90
N GLU A 259 -33.44 2.49 2.50
CA GLU A 259 -34.50 3.48 2.42
C GLU A 259 -34.61 4.10 1.02
N ARG A 260 -33.52 4.10 0.23
CA ARG A 260 -33.59 4.43 -1.20
C ARG A 260 -34.31 3.35 -1.99
N THR A 261 -34.02 2.06 -1.77
CA THR A 261 -34.74 0.94 -2.38
C THR A 261 -36.24 1.03 -2.09
N TRP A 262 -36.62 1.31 -0.83
CA TRP A 262 -38.02 1.58 -0.45
C TRP A 262 -38.68 2.66 -1.32
N GLY A 263 -38.03 3.82 -1.48
CA GLY A 263 -38.60 4.92 -2.26
C GLY A 263 -38.65 4.63 -3.77
N LEU A 264 -37.63 3.97 -4.32
CA LEU A 264 -37.58 3.59 -5.74
C LEU A 264 -38.69 2.58 -6.11
N LEU A 265 -38.99 1.63 -5.22
CA LEU A 265 -40.08 0.66 -5.44
C LEU A 265 -41.47 1.33 -5.43
N SER A 266 -41.64 2.45 -4.72
CA SER A 266 -42.88 3.23 -4.72
C SER A 266 -43.12 3.94 -6.06
N GLU A 267 -42.07 4.49 -6.65
CA GLU A 267 -42.16 5.28 -7.89
C GLU A 267 -42.08 4.44 -9.16
N THR A 268 -41.42 3.28 -9.13
CA THR A 268 -41.19 2.45 -10.33
C THR A 268 -42.46 1.71 -10.73
N PRO A 269 -43.15 2.07 -11.83
CA PRO A 269 -44.47 1.52 -12.13
C PRO A 269 -44.48 0.00 -12.32
N SER A 270 -43.41 -0.55 -12.91
CA SER A 270 -43.26 -1.98 -13.15
C SER A 270 -42.96 -2.81 -11.90
N ARG A 271 -42.65 -2.17 -10.77
CA ARG A 271 -42.32 -2.84 -9.50
C ARG A 271 -43.12 -2.33 -8.30
N LYS A 272 -44.20 -1.60 -8.56
CA LYS A 272 -45.03 -1.00 -7.50
C LYS A 272 -45.60 -2.05 -6.55
N ASP A 273 -45.86 -3.26 -7.05
CA ASP A 273 -46.34 -4.39 -6.25
C ASP A 273 -45.28 -4.95 -5.29
N GLU A 274 -44.01 -4.58 -5.47
CA GLU A 274 -42.92 -4.94 -4.56
C GLU A 274 -42.72 -3.89 -3.44
N PHE A 275 -43.46 -2.78 -3.45
CA PHE A 275 -43.34 -1.71 -2.47
C PHE A 275 -43.51 -2.23 -1.03
N TYR A 276 -42.60 -1.85 -0.14
CA TYR A 276 -42.57 -2.40 1.22
C TYR A 276 -43.73 -1.90 2.08
N GLY A 277 -44.21 -0.67 1.88
CA GLY A 277 -45.32 -0.11 2.65
C GLY A 277 -45.03 1.30 3.18
N PRO A 278 -46.06 2.08 3.53
CA PRO A 278 -45.92 3.49 3.90
C PRO A 278 -45.36 3.72 5.32
N ARG A 279 -45.34 2.67 6.16
CA ARG A 279 -44.83 2.71 7.54
C ARG A 279 -43.49 2.02 7.73
N PHE A 280 -42.81 1.71 6.62
CA PHE A 280 -41.58 0.94 6.61
C PHE A 280 -40.45 1.66 7.36
N THR A 281 -39.95 1.04 8.42
CA THR A 281 -38.73 1.47 9.12
C THR A 281 -37.65 0.40 9.05
N TRP A 282 -36.40 0.83 9.16
CA TRP A 282 -35.25 -0.06 9.11
C TRP A 282 -34.19 0.32 10.15
N ALA A 283 -33.50 -0.67 10.71
CA ALA A 283 -32.32 -0.43 11.52
C ALA A 283 -31.36 -1.63 11.52
N GLU A 284 -30.07 -1.34 11.69
CA GLU A 284 -29.01 -2.34 11.79
C GLU A 284 -28.21 -2.19 13.07
N TYR A 285 -27.81 -3.34 13.62
CA TYR A 285 -27.04 -3.44 14.84
C TYR A 285 -25.94 -4.50 14.72
N LEU A 286 -24.96 -4.42 15.63
CA LEU A 286 -23.89 -5.40 15.75
C LEU A 286 -24.21 -6.37 16.90
N LYS A 287 -23.96 -7.66 16.71
CA LYS A 287 -24.09 -8.66 17.78
C LYS A 287 -23.07 -8.42 18.89
N THR A 288 -23.52 -8.51 20.14
CA THR A 288 -22.63 -8.44 21.31
C THR A 288 -22.80 -9.65 22.21
N ARG A 289 -21.72 -10.02 22.92
CA ARG A 289 -21.70 -11.17 23.83
C ARG A 289 -22.46 -10.88 25.12
N ASN A 290 -22.36 -9.66 25.63
CA ASN A 290 -23.01 -9.23 26.86
C ASN A 290 -23.20 -7.71 26.91
N TRP A 291 -23.93 -7.25 27.92
CA TRP A 291 -24.31 -5.85 28.03
C TRP A 291 -23.11 -4.91 28.19
N LEU A 292 -22.12 -5.30 29.02
CA LEU A 292 -20.92 -4.50 29.28
C LEU A 292 -20.07 -4.30 28.02
N SER A 293 -19.80 -5.38 27.29
CA SER A 293 -19.06 -5.32 26.03
C SER A 293 -19.80 -4.50 24.97
N GLY A 294 -21.13 -4.64 24.90
CA GLY A 294 -21.95 -3.81 24.01
C GLY A 294 -21.87 -2.32 24.35
N ALA A 295 -21.98 -1.96 25.62
CA ALA A 295 -21.92 -0.57 26.08
C ALA A 295 -20.52 0.03 25.90
N PHE A 296 -19.48 -0.75 26.19
CA PHE A 296 -18.10 -0.34 25.93
C PHE A 296 -17.87 -0.07 24.44
N PHE A 297 -18.32 -0.96 23.56
CA PHE A 297 -18.17 -0.79 22.11
C PHE A 297 -18.94 0.44 21.60
N HIS A 298 -20.17 0.67 22.10
CA HIS A 298 -20.94 1.86 21.78
C HIS A 298 -20.18 3.15 22.14
N TRP A 299 -19.70 3.25 23.38
CA TRP A 299 -18.94 4.43 23.83
C TRP A 299 -17.58 4.54 23.14
N MET A 300 -16.93 3.44 22.81
CA MET A 300 -15.72 3.44 21.98
C MET A 300 -16.00 4.07 20.61
N LEU A 301 -17.10 3.71 19.94
CA LEU A 301 -17.48 4.32 18.66
C LEU A 301 -17.83 5.80 18.83
N VAL A 302 -18.65 6.16 19.82
CA VAL A 302 -19.08 7.55 20.06
C VAL A 302 -17.88 8.45 20.41
N VAL A 303 -17.07 8.05 21.37
CA VAL A 303 -15.87 8.81 21.79
C VAL A 303 -14.81 8.77 20.72
N GLY A 304 -14.60 7.63 20.06
CA GLY A 304 -13.65 7.49 18.96
C GLY A 304 -13.98 8.43 17.80
N MET A 305 -15.24 8.47 17.38
CA MET A 305 -15.70 9.40 16.34
C MET A 305 -15.61 10.87 16.78
N ALA A 306 -15.91 11.16 18.05
CA ALA A 306 -15.75 12.51 18.61
C ALA A 306 -14.27 12.93 18.66
N LEU A 307 -13.37 12.06 19.09
CA LEU A 307 -11.92 12.32 19.14
C LEU A 307 -11.38 12.51 17.71
N PHE A 308 -11.77 11.64 16.78
CA PHE A 308 -11.39 11.75 15.38
C PHE A 308 -11.88 13.06 14.76
N THR A 309 -13.14 13.46 14.98
CA THR A 309 -13.66 14.72 14.42
C THR A 309 -13.01 15.96 15.07
N LEU A 310 -12.88 15.99 16.40
CA LEU A 310 -12.51 17.19 17.15
C LEU A 310 -10.99 17.37 17.33
N VAL A 311 -10.18 16.31 17.25
CA VAL A 311 -8.74 16.35 17.56
C VAL A 311 -7.91 16.07 16.30
N PRO A 312 -7.35 17.11 15.64
CA PRO A 312 -6.55 16.95 14.42
C PRO A 312 -5.33 16.02 14.59
N ALA A 313 -4.68 16.04 15.76
CA ALA A 313 -3.56 15.16 16.06
C ALA A 313 -3.97 13.68 16.10
N ALA A 314 -5.18 13.37 16.59
CA ALA A 314 -5.71 12.01 16.59
C ALA A 314 -5.99 11.52 15.16
N ARG A 315 -6.47 12.39 14.26
CA ARG A 315 -6.61 12.10 12.82
C ARG A 315 -5.28 11.84 12.14
N ALA A 316 -4.30 12.70 12.38
CA ALA A 316 -2.96 12.53 11.83
C ALA A 316 -2.30 11.23 12.30
N LEU A 317 -2.49 10.89 13.57
CA LEU A 317 -1.99 9.64 14.16
C LEU A 317 -2.70 8.42 13.56
N THR A 318 -4.02 8.41 13.45
CA THR A 318 -4.77 7.29 12.85
C THR A 318 -4.39 7.08 11.39
N LYS A 319 -4.23 8.14 10.59
CA LYS A 319 -3.75 8.03 9.20
C LYS A 319 -2.35 7.42 9.07
N ARG A 320 -1.50 7.53 10.10
CA ARG A 320 -0.14 6.98 10.12
C ARG A 320 -0.10 5.46 10.37
N TYR A 321 -1.15 4.88 10.94
CA TYR A 321 -1.23 3.44 11.28
C TYR A 321 -2.15 2.64 10.34
N VAL A 322 -2.74 3.27 9.33
CA VAL A 322 -3.68 2.62 8.40
C VAL A 322 -2.95 2.11 7.17
N THR A 323 -3.32 0.91 6.73
CA THR A 323 -2.78 0.26 5.54
C THR A 323 -2.94 1.14 4.30
N GLN A 324 -1.89 1.19 3.47
CA GLN A 324 -1.93 2.00 2.24
C GLN A 324 -3.04 1.50 1.29
N PRO A 325 -3.69 2.40 0.53
CA PRO A 325 -4.67 2.02 -0.49
C PRO A 325 -4.08 1.00 -1.48
N GLY A 326 -4.79 -0.11 -1.68
CA GLY A 326 -4.34 -1.22 -2.55
C GLY A 326 -3.86 -2.46 -1.79
N GLY A 327 -3.56 -2.36 -0.50
CA GLY A 327 -3.29 -3.50 0.39
C GLY A 327 -4.56 -4.13 0.97
N GLY A 328 -4.53 -5.46 1.13
CA GLY A 328 -5.54 -6.27 1.82
C GLY A 328 -4.89 -7.54 2.40
N ALA A 329 -5.61 -8.29 3.23
CA ALA A 329 -5.10 -9.55 3.80
C ALA A 329 -4.73 -10.55 2.69
N GLN A 330 -3.67 -11.34 2.89
CA GLN A 330 -3.26 -12.37 1.94
C GLN A 330 -4.38 -13.41 1.77
N LYS A 331 -4.44 -14.08 0.61
CA LYS A 331 -5.53 -15.02 0.30
C LYS A 331 -5.63 -16.13 1.36
N GLU A 332 -4.49 -16.62 1.82
CA GLU A 332 -4.37 -17.63 2.87
C GLU A 332 -4.95 -17.19 4.22
N ASP A 333 -4.92 -15.88 4.52
CA ASP A 333 -5.51 -15.32 5.75
C ASP A 333 -7.04 -15.21 5.66
N THR A 334 -7.58 -15.09 4.44
CA THR A 334 -9.02 -14.86 4.18
C THR A 334 -9.83 -16.12 3.90
N GLU A 335 -9.21 -17.29 3.70
CA GLU A 335 -9.94 -18.55 3.44
C GLU A 335 -10.92 -18.94 4.56
N LYS A 336 -10.70 -18.44 5.77
CA LYS A 336 -11.56 -18.67 6.95
C LYS A 336 -12.47 -17.49 7.27
N ASP A 337 -12.48 -16.46 6.43
CA ASP A 337 -13.34 -15.31 6.64
C ASP A 337 -14.80 -15.70 6.47
N HIS A 338 -15.63 -15.31 7.43
CA HIS A 338 -17.06 -15.44 7.36
C HIS A 338 -17.73 -14.17 7.84
N ILE A 339 -18.87 -13.88 7.23
CA ILE A 339 -19.75 -12.78 7.60
C ILE A 339 -21.16 -13.37 7.66
N GLU A 340 -21.83 -13.18 8.78
CA GLU A 340 -23.20 -13.67 8.99
C GLU A 340 -24.11 -12.48 9.26
N TYR A 341 -25.09 -12.26 8.38
CA TYR A 341 -26.20 -11.34 8.63
C TYR A 341 -27.42 -12.14 9.07
N ARG A 342 -28.09 -11.68 10.13
CA ARG A 342 -29.41 -12.18 10.54
C ARG A 342 -30.39 -11.02 10.57
N ALA A 343 -31.60 -11.25 10.10
CA ALA A 343 -32.61 -10.20 10.06
C ALA A 343 -33.97 -10.72 10.49
N VAL A 344 -34.77 -9.84 11.09
CA VAL A 344 -36.17 -10.09 11.44
C VAL A 344 -37.01 -8.96 10.87
N ALA A 345 -38.19 -9.30 10.34
CA ALA A 345 -39.13 -8.34 9.80
C ALA A 345 -40.50 -8.48 10.47
N TYR A 346 -41.19 -7.36 10.58
CA TYR A 346 -42.50 -7.26 11.22
C TYR A 346 -43.53 -6.80 10.19
N PRO A 347 -44.63 -7.55 10.00
CA PRO A 347 -45.70 -7.15 9.09
C PRO A 347 -46.48 -5.95 9.65
N ASP A 348 -47.03 -5.17 8.74
CA ASP A 348 -48.01 -4.15 9.03
C ASP A 348 -49.40 -4.78 9.17
N LEU A 349 -49.80 -5.02 10.42
CA LEU A 349 -51.07 -5.67 10.77
C LEU A 349 -52.13 -4.69 11.31
N GLU A 350 -52.01 -3.40 11.03
CA GLU A 350 -53.09 -2.49 11.43
C GLU A 350 -54.39 -2.79 10.67
N LYS A 351 -55.44 -3.01 11.46
CA LYS A 351 -56.75 -3.53 11.07
C LYS A 351 -57.32 -2.79 9.87
N ALA A 352 -57.89 -3.55 8.96
CA ALA A 352 -58.99 -3.12 8.10
C ALA A 352 -60.14 -2.56 8.96
N SER A 353 -60.07 -1.29 9.33
CA SER A 353 -61.20 -0.52 9.84
C SER A 353 -61.35 0.69 8.93
N HIS A 354 -61.99 0.45 7.78
CA HIS A 354 -62.86 1.38 7.03
C HIS A 354 -63.08 0.80 5.63
N THR A 355 -63.78 -0.33 5.55
CA THR A 355 -64.54 -0.69 4.36
C THR A 355 -65.87 -1.26 4.79
N THR A 356 -66.89 -0.44 4.63
CA THR A 356 -68.30 -0.74 4.79
C THR A 356 -68.67 -1.94 3.91
N THR A 357 -69.09 -3.06 4.51
CA THR A 357 -69.96 -4.05 3.82
C THR A 357 -70.76 -4.85 4.85
N PRO A 358 -72.00 -5.27 4.53
CA PRO A 358 -73.02 -5.62 5.51
C PRO A 358 -72.96 -7.09 5.95
N SER A 359 -73.40 -7.30 7.19
CA SER A 359 -74.13 -8.47 7.72
C SER A 359 -73.95 -9.82 7.01
N ALA A 360 -73.21 -10.73 7.66
CA ALA A 360 -73.55 -12.15 7.71
C ALA A 360 -73.04 -12.78 9.01
N THR A 361 -73.85 -13.68 9.54
CA THR A 361 -73.97 -14.17 10.92
C THR A 361 -73.11 -15.40 11.26
N ALA A 362 -72.82 -15.55 12.58
CA ALA A 362 -72.59 -16.79 13.36
C ALA A 362 -71.24 -17.54 13.15
N SER A 363 -70.57 -18.16 14.13
CA SER A 363 -70.82 -18.48 15.55
C SER A 363 -69.49 -18.81 16.27
N GLU A 364 -69.42 -18.55 17.60
CA GLU A 364 -68.78 -19.36 18.68
C GLU A 364 -67.29 -19.81 18.56
N ALA A 365 -66.44 -19.86 19.60
CA ALA A 365 -66.54 -19.69 21.05
C ALA A 365 -65.13 -19.41 21.64
N THR A 366 -65.06 -18.71 22.78
CA THR A 366 -63.87 -18.58 23.67
C THR A 366 -63.95 -19.62 24.80
N PRO A 367 -62.89 -19.93 25.59
CA PRO A 367 -62.56 -19.13 26.79
C PRO A 367 -61.04 -19.04 27.16
N LEU A 368 -60.53 -17.86 27.61
CA LEU A 368 -60.12 -17.44 28.99
C LEU A 368 -58.87 -18.17 29.56
N LEU A 369 -57.85 -17.63 30.27
CA LEU A 369 -57.43 -16.40 31.02
C LEU A 369 -55.97 -16.71 31.54
N PRO A 370 -55.25 -15.92 32.38
CA PRO A 370 -55.28 -14.48 32.70
C PRO A 370 -53.90 -13.75 32.69
N THR A 371 -54.01 -12.43 32.53
CA THR A 371 -53.05 -11.34 32.80
C THR A 371 -52.69 -11.15 34.29
N THR A 372 -51.43 -10.80 34.58
CA THR A 372 -51.03 -10.12 35.82
C THR A 372 -50.24 -8.83 35.51
N ALA A 373 -50.66 -7.72 36.13
CA ALA A 373 -50.04 -6.40 36.06
C ALA A 373 -49.05 -6.18 37.22
N PRO A 374 -48.05 -5.27 37.11
CA PRO A 374 -47.00 -5.09 38.11
C PRO A 374 -47.34 -4.03 39.18
N ARG A 375 -46.86 -4.23 40.42
CA ARG A 375 -46.88 -3.23 41.52
C ARG A 375 -45.55 -2.48 41.65
N PRO A 376 -45.53 -1.18 42.05
CA PRO A 376 -44.33 -0.32 42.03
C PRO A 376 -43.69 -0.03 43.41
N LYS A 377 -42.51 0.64 43.35
CA LYS A 377 -41.71 1.40 44.36
C LYS A 377 -40.40 0.67 44.79
N ALA A 378 -39.26 1.33 45.02
CA ALA A 378 -39.00 2.71 45.44
C ALA A 378 -37.65 3.28 44.93
N GLN A 379 -37.59 4.61 44.81
CA GLN A 379 -36.38 5.42 44.61
C GLN A 379 -35.45 5.39 45.82
N ARG A 380 -34.13 5.39 45.58
CA ARG A 380 -33.13 5.84 46.55
C ARG A 380 -32.11 6.76 45.88
N THR A 381 -32.17 8.02 46.27
CA THR A 381 -31.19 9.09 46.03
C THR A 381 -30.14 9.02 47.13
N VAL A 382 -28.84 9.03 46.83
CA VAL A 382 -27.81 9.62 47.70
C VAL A 382 -26.69 10.24 46.85
N THR A 383 -26.24 11.37 47.37
CA THR A 383 -25.47 12.52 46.88
C THR A 383 -23.99 12.30 46.57
N PHE A 384 -23.48 13.18 45.69
CA PHE A 384 -22.06 13.45 45.42
C PHE A 384 -21.44 14.31 46.53
N SER A 385 -20.13 14.16 46.75
CA SER A 385 -19.29 15.20 47.35
C SER A 385 -17.84 15.09 46.85
N ASP A 386 -17.23 16.27 46.74
CA ASP A 386 -16.09 16.64 45.91
C ASP A 386 -14.68 16.28 46.43
N ASN A 387 -13.74 16.23 45.46
CA ASN A 387 -12.27 16.32 45.49
C ASN A 387 -11.68 17.37 46.49
N PRO A 388 -10.35 17.43 46.84
CA PRO A 388 -9.23 17.40 45.86
C PRO A 388 -7.77 17.05 46.33
N VAL A 389 -6.84 17.04 45.34
CA VAL A 389 -5.39 17.47 45.38
C VAL A 389 -4.27 16.54 45.92
N THR A 390 -3.48 16.02 44.96
CA THR A 390 -2.00 16.17 44.76
C THR A 390 -0.99 15.68 45.81
N ARG A 391 -0.10 14.73 45.42
CA ARG A 391 1.38 14.87 45.39
C ARG A 391 2.13 13.65 44.85
N THR A 392 3.21 13.97 44.13
CA THR A 392 4.27 13.14 43.56
C THR A 392 5.32 12.75 44.62
N ILE A 393 5.95 11.56 44.48
CA ILE A 393 7.39 11.20 44.62
C ILE A 393 7.53 9.68 44.88
N GLU A 394 8.11 8.98 43.89
CA GLU A 394 9.17 7.94 43.88
C GLU A 394 9.49 6.96 45.06
N PRO A 395 10.27 5.86 44.81
CA PRO A 395 9.86 4.49 45.15
C PRO A 395 10.58 3.89 46.37
N SER A 396 10.00 2.86 47.00
CA SER A 396 10.77 1.87 47.77
C SER A 396 10.07 0.52 47.92
N ARG A 397 10.92 -0.51 48.06
CA ARG A 397 10.68 -1.96 48.11
C ARG A 397 9.72 -2.47 49.19
N GLN A 398 9.01 -3.54 48.80
CA GLN A 398 8.64 -4.76 49.55
C GLN A 398 8.01 -4.65 50.95
N GLN A 399 6.78 -5.19 51.10
CA GLN A 399 6.49 -6.45 51.82
C GLN A 399 4.97 -6.73 51.85
N LEU A 400 4.58 -7.95 51.50
CA LEU A 400 3.29 -8.61 51.83
C LEU A 400 3.25 -8.87 53.36
N PRO A 401 2.09 -9.04 54.06
CA PRO A 401 1.08 -10.09 53.76
C PRO A 401 -0.37 -9.73 54.26
N PRO A 402 -1.25 -10.68 54.65
CA PRO A 402 -2.27 -11.26 53.77
C PRO A 402 -3.72 -11.18 54.34
N ARG A 403 -4.74 -11.50 53.54
CA ARG A 403 -5.90 -12.27 54.05
C ARG A 403 -6.79 -12.83 52.94
N SER A 404 -7.40 -13.93 53.33
CA SER A 404 -8.05 -15.03 52.62
C SER A 404 -9.59 -14.96 52.88
N PRO A 405 -10.45 -15.97 52.58
CA PRO A 405 -11.14 -16.14 51.28
C PRO A 405 -12.63 -16.61 51.40
N HIS A 406 -13.21 -17.06 50.26
CA HIS A 406 -14.35 -18.00 50.06
C HIS A 406 -15.80 -17.43 50.07
N HIS A 407 -16.83 -17.94 49.36
CA HIS A 407 -17.16 -19.20 48.62
C HIS A 407 -18.08 -18.87 47.39
N HIS A 408 -18.00 -19.50 46.19
CA HIS A 408 -18.61 -20.76 45.67
C HIS A 408 -20.17 -20.83 45.76
N THR A 409 -21.00 -21.36 44.84
CA THR A 409 -20.97 -22.66 44.08
C THR A 409 -22.14 -22.74 42.99
N PRO A 410 -22.57 -23.87 42.34
CA PRO A 410 -22.35 -24.17 40.89
C PRO A 410 -23.51 -24.81 40.03
N SER A 411 -23.15 -25.17 38.76
CA SER A 411 -23.39 -26.40 37.93
C SER A 411 -24.73 -26.84 37.25
N GLN A 412 -24.60 -27.35 35.99
CA GLN A 412 -24.96 -28.69 35.40
C GLN A 412 -24.73 -28.69 33.84
N ALA A 413 -23.84 -29.48 33.19
CA ALA A 413 -23.79 -30.90 32.76
C ALA A 413 -24.59 -31.27 31.45
N LEU A 414 -23.97 -31.40 30.23
CA LEU A 414 -23.51 -32.61 29.45
C LEU A 414 -24.58 -33.25 28.48
N PRO A 415 -24.29 -34.13 27.46
CA PRO A 415 -23.06 -34.50 26.69
C PRO A 415 -23.23 -34.79 25.14
N SER A 416 -22.14 -35.07 24.39
CA SER A 416 -21.91 -36.29 23.53
C SER A 416 -20.90 -36.10 22.36
N SER A 417 -20.43 -37.23 21.82
CA SER A 417 -19.06 -37.58 21.37
C SER A 417 -18.93 -38.04 19.90
N GLY A 418 -17.73 -37.92 19.27
CA GLY A 418 -17.34 -38.57 18.00
C GLY A 418 -15.89 -38.22 17.53
N PRO A 419 -15.19 -39.05 16.72
CA PRO A 419 -13.83 -39.53 17.00
C PRO A 419 -12.66 -38.75 16.35
N GLY A 420 -11.46 -38.92 16.94
CA GLY A 420 -10.25 -38.12 16.71
C GLY A 420 -9.46 -38.37 15.41
N GLY A 421 -8.77 -37.31 14.98
CA GLY A 421 -7.71 -37.30 13.97
C GLY A 421 -6.31 -37.12 14.59
N PRO A 422 -5.21 -37.31 13.82
CA PRO A 422 -3.87 -37.47 14.38
C PRO A 422 -3.23 -36.14 14.82
N PRO A 423 -2.24 -36.17 15.73
CA PRO A 423 -1.57 -34.97 16.24
C PRO A 423 -0.72 -34.25 15.18
N MET A 424 -0.61 -32.92 15.32
CA MET A 424 -0.05 -31.96 14.34
C MET A 424 1.35 -32.28 13.78
N LEU A 425 2.15 -33.12 14.43
CA LEU A 425 3.47 -33.54 13.91
C LEU A 425 3.38 -34.46 12.68
N ALA A 426 2.29 -35.22 12.52
CA ALA A 426 2.08 -36.07 11.34
C ALA A 426 1.70 -35.26 10.09
N ALA A 427 1.09 -34.09 10.26
CA ALA A 427 0.71 -33.19 9.17
C ALA A 427 1.92 -32.47 8.56
N LEU A 428 2.96 -32.19 9.37
CA LEU A 428 4.21 -31.57 8.91
C LEU A 428 5.05 -32.54 8.05
N ASN A 429 5.08 -33.82 8.43
CA ASN A 429 5.82 -34.86 7.70
C ASN A 429 5.18 -35.16 6.32
N ASN A 430 3.87 -34.99 6.18
CA ASN A 430 3.16 -35.12 4.91
C ASN A 430 3.41 -33.95 3.93
N LYS A 431 3.73 -32.74 4.43
CA LYS A 431 4.12 -31.60 3.56
C LYS A 431 5.56 -31.74 3.03
N LEU A 432 6.47 -32.33 3.79
CA LEU A 432 7.85 -32.63 3.34
C LEU A 432 7.91 -33.81 2.36
N ARG A 433 7.05 -34.83 2.52
CA ARG A 433 7.02 -36.02 1.64
C ARG A 433 6.32 -35.80 0.30
N ARG A 434 5.40 -34.82 0.19
CA ARG A 434 4.74 -34.45 -1.09
C ARG A 434 5.61 -33.61 -2.03
N ARG A 435 6.71 -33.01 -1.55
CA ARG A 435 7.67 -32.29 -2.41
C ARG A 435 8.65 -33.21 -3.16
N ASN A 436 8.77 -34.48 -2.77
CA ASN A 436 9.72 -35.45 -3.36
C ASN A 436 9.08 -36.61 -4.12
N SER A 437 7.81 -36.54 -4.54
CA SER A 437 7.16 -37.68 -5.21
C SER A 437 6.22 -37.32 -6.36
N GLN A 438 6.66 -36.45 -7.29
CA GLN A 438 6.21 -36.50 -8.68
C GLN A 438 7.33 -36.04 -9.61
N SER A 439 8.14 -36.99 -10.08
CA SER A 439 8.69 -37.04 -11.44
C SER A 439 9.35 -38.41 -11.60
N ALA A 440 8.65 -39.29 -12.30
CA ALA A 440 9.26 -40.46 -12.91
C ALA A 440 10.35 -39.99 -13.88
N VAL A 441 11.44 -40.74 -13.91
CA VAL A 441 12.60 -40.56 -14.79
C VAL A 441 12.17 -40.55 -16.26
N PRO A 442 12.61 -39.56 -17.06
CA PRO A 442 12.97 -39.80 -18.45
C PRO A 442 14.48 -39.66 -18.61
N ALA A 443 15.02 -40.49 -19.49
CA ALA A 443 16.43 -40.60 -19.81
C ALA A 443 17.08 -39.26 -20.21
N VAL A 444 18.36 -39.19 -19.87
CA VAL A 444 19.33 -38.13 -20.19
C VAL A 444 19.32 -37.80 -21.68
N ALA A 445 19.01 -36.55 -22.01
CA ALA A 445 19.52 -35.88 -23.21
C ALA A 445 20.27 -34.63 -22.74
N HIS A 446 21.58 -34.62 -22.96
CA HIS A 446 22.49 -33.53 -22.62
C HIS A 446 22.06 -32.23 -23.32
N LEU A 447 21.66 -31.23 -22.53
CA LEU A 447 21.76 -29.82 -22.91
C LEU A 447 22.55 -29.10 -21.83
N ALA A 448 23.81 -28.83 -22.14
CA ALA A 448 24.72 -28.05 -21.31
C ALA A 448 24.18 -26.61 -21.17
N LEU A 449 23.65 -26.28 -20.01
CA LEU A 449 23.44 -24.89 -19.58
C LEU A 449 24.63 -24.52 -18.69
N GLY A 450 25.58 -23.78 -19.27
CA GLY A 450 26.71 -23.22 -18.54
C GLY A 450 26.26 -22.22 -17.46
N PRO A 451 27.12 -21.94 -16.45
CA PRO A 451 26.78 -21.03 -15.38
C PRO A 451 26.62 -19.61 -15.92
N LYS A 452 25.46 -18.98 -15.66
CA LYS A 452 25.28 -17.53 -15.86
C LYS A 452 26.10 -16.80 -14.79
N ILE A 453 27.37 -16.57 -15.10
CA ILE A 453 28.26 -15.67 -14.36
C ILE A 453 27.88 -14.23 -14.77
N GLY A 454 27.22 -13.54 -13.85
CA GLY A 454 26.94 -12.09 -13.92
C GLY A 454 28.21 -11.27 -13.72
N PRO A 455 28.16 -9.96 -14.01
CA PRO A 455 29.32 -9.08 -13.89
C PRO A 455 29.78 -8.90 -12.42
N GLN A 456 31.07 -9.08 -12.11
CA GLN A 456 31.61 -8.83 -10.76
C GLN A 456 31.84 -7.33 -10.52
N ARG A 457 31.13 -6.76 -9.53
CA ARG A 457 31.24 -5.36 -9.04
C ARG A 457 32.49 -5.18 -8.16
N SER A 458 33.18 -4.05 -8.27
CA SER A 458 34.42 -3.81 -7.51
C SER A 458 34.23 -3.32 -6.07
N THR A 459 33.02 -2.92 -5.67
CA THR A 459 32.75 -2.20 -4.42
C THR A 459 32.13 -3.01 -3.25
N LYS A 460 31.82 -4.31 -3.40
CA LYS A 460 31.64 -5.26 -2.26
C LYS A 460 31.56 -6.71 -2.80
N LYS A 461 32.25 -7.67 -2.17
CA LYS A 461 32.07 -9.11 -2.42
C LYS A 461 30.75 -9.57 -1.78
N THR A 462 29.70 -9.78 -2.56
CA THR A 462 28.57 -10.59 -2.10
C THR A 462 29.04 -12.05 -2.02
N GLU A 463 29.28 -12.57 -0.81
CA GLU A 463 29.48 -14.01 -0.61
C GLU A 463 28.19 -14.74 -0.99
N LYS A 464 28.20 -15.38 -2.16
CA LYS A 464 27.26 -16.46 -2.47
C LYS A 464 27.59 -17.61 -1.52
N LEU A 465 26.70 -17.92 -0.58
CA LEU A 465 26.83 -19.08 0.30
C LEU A 465 26.85 -20.36 -0.56
N LYS A 466 28.04 -20.96 -0.75
CA LYS A 466 28.22 -22.28 -1.38
C LYS A 466 27.83 -23.34 -0.36
N LEU A 467 26.69 -23.99 -0.56
CA LEU A 467 26.07 -24.90 0.42
C LEU A 467 26.57 -26.37 0.34
N LEU A 468 27.54 -26.70 -0.50
CA LEU A 468 28.15 -28.03 -0.57
C LEU A 468 29.64 -27.93 -0.96
N PRO A 469 30.55 -28.68 -0.30
CA PRO A 469 31.92 -28.83 -0.78
C PRO A 469 31.92 -29.73 -2.02
N ASN A 470 32.22 -29.18 -3.19
CA ASN A 470 32.55 -29.98 -4.37
C ASN A 470 34.08 -30.19 -4.41
N PRO A 471 34.53 -31.35 -4.90
CA PRO A 471 35.94 -31.73 -4.90
C PRO A 471 36.77 -30.74 -5.75
N ASP A 472 38.00 -30.51 -5.29
CA ASP A 472 38.98 -29.61 -5.87
C ASP A 472 39.12 -29.86 -7.38
N ILE A 473 38.70 -28.87 -8.17
CA ILE A 473 39.09 -28.74 -9.56
C ILE A 473 40.13 -27.63 -9.55
N ASP A 474 41.39 -28.01 -9.74
CA ASP A 474 42.52 -27.12 -9.91
C ASP A 474 42.24 -26.16 -11.09
N GLU A 475 41.91 -24.91 -10.77
CA GLU A 475 41.96 -23.79 -11.71
C GLU A 475 43.14 -22.89 -11.33
N GLU A 476 44.35 -23.44 -11.41
CA GLU A 476 45.56 -22.65 -11.70
C GLU A 476 45.83 -22.73 -13.21
N GLY A 477 45.41 -21.69 -13.90
CA GLY A 477 45.77 -21.40 -15.29
C GLY A 477 46.00 -19.91 -15.41
N ASP A 478 47.26 -19.49 -15.23
CA ASP A 478 47.71 -18.13 -15.53
C ASP A 478 47.61 -17.89 -17.03
N ASP A 479 46.62 -17.11 -17.47
CA ASP A 479 46.62 -16.52 -18.81
C ASP A 479 47.51 -15.26 -18.80
N GLU A 480 48.82 -15.48 -18.79
CA GLU A 480 49.87 -14.48 -19.09
C GLU A 480 49.85 -14.09 -20.58
N GLU A 481 48.85 -13.33 -21.06
CA GLU A 481 48.99 -12.65 -22.37
C GLU A 481 48.20 -11.33 -22.53
N SER A 482 48.12 -10.52 -21.48
CA SER A 482 48.06 -9.05 -21.58
C SER A 482 48.20 -8.48 -20.18
N GLY A 483 49.31 -7.81 -19.87
CA GLY A 483 49.57 -7.17 -18.57
C GLY A 483 48.66 -5.97 -18.23
N ARG A 484 47.40 -5.97 -18.68
CA ARG A 484 46.34 -5.05 -18.28
C ARG A 484 45.18 -5.92 -17.82
N ASP A 485 44.77 -5.77 -16.56
CA ASP A 485 43.53 -6.34 -16.00
C ASP A 485 42.30 -5.82 -16.78
N VAL A 486 42.07 -6.34 -17.97
CA VAL A 486 40.94 -5.98 -18.83
C VAL A 486 39.84 -7.02 -18.61
N TYR A 487 38.65 -6.51 -18.32
CA TYR A 487 37.49 -7.27 -17.87
C TYR A 487 37.00 -8.34 -18.86
N SER A 488 36.92 -9.61 -18.47
CA SER A 488 36.61 -10.75 -19.37
C SER A 488 35.28 -10.69 -20.15
N GLN A 489 34.34 -9.79 -19.81
CA GLN A 489 33.04 -9.69 -20.49
C GLN A 489 32.90 -8.53 -21.49
N TYR A 490 33.95 -7.74 -21.80
CA TYR A 490 33.86 -6.68 -22.83
C TYR A 490 33.42 -7.25 -24.20
N THR A 491 33.71 -8.53 -24.48
CA THR A 491 33.29 -9.26 -25.69
C THR A 491 31.77 -9.32 -25.88
N ARG A 492 30.98 -9.12 -24.81
CA ARG A 492 29.51 -9.05 -24.86
C ARG A 492 28.97 -7.70 -25.35
N ILE A 493 29.83 -6.67 -25.46
CA ILE A 493 29.43 -5.35 -25.95
C ILE A 493 29.25 -5.41 -27.47
N LYS A 494 27.99 -5.32 -27.92
CA LYS A 494 27.65 -5.37 -29.36
C LYS A 494 28.23 -4.21 -30.15
N ASP A 495 28.28 -3.02 -29.55
CA ASP A 495 28.84 -1.82 -30.17
C ASP A 495 30.37 -1.91 -30.27
N PRO A 496 30.96 -1.87 -31.48
CA PRO A 496 32.40 -2.08 -31.69
C PRO A 496 33.25 -0.95 -31.10
N THR A 497 32.74 0.28 -31.06
CA THR A 497 33.45 1.45 -30.52
C THR A 497 33.44 1.44 -29.00
N ALA A 498 32.27 1.22 -28.39
CA ALA A 498 32.17 1.07 -26.94
C ALA A 498 32.97 -0.15 -26.43
N ARG A 499 33.03 -1.24 -27.21
CA ARG A 499 33.88 -2.41 -26.90
C ARG A 499 35.36 -2.07 -26.89
N ARG A 500 35.81 -1.31 -27.88
CA ARG A 500 37.20 -0.83 -27.99
C ARG A 500 37.56 0.06 -26.80
N ASP A 501 36.67 0.96 -26.41
CA ASP A 501 36.88 1.87 -25.29
C ASP A 501 36.89 1.14 -23.94
N ALA A 502 35.94 0.21 -23.72
CA ALA A 502 35.89 -0.65 -22.54
C ALA A 502 37.10 -1.57 -22.39
N ALA A 503 37.71 -1.99 -23.52
CA ALA A 503 38.94 -2.77 -23.52
C ALA A 503 40.21 -1.92 -23.26
N ARG A 504 40.14 -0.61 -23.50
CA ARG A 504 41.26 0.34 -23.30
C ARG A 504 41.30 0.90 -21.88
N LEU A 505 40.15 1.10 -21.24
CA LEU A 505 40.03 1.65 -19.89
C LEU A 505 40.16 0.54 -18.83
N GLY A 506 41.34 0.46 -18.21
CA GLY A 506 41.64 -0.49 -17.13
C GLY A 506 41.52 0.12 -15.73
N LYS A 507 41.73 -0.70 -14.68
CA LYS A 507 41.72 -0.23 -13.28
C LYS A 507 42.70 0.92 -13.02
N ALA A 508 43.82 0.98 -13.73
CA ALA A 508 44.86 2.00 -13.58
C ALA A 508 44.46 3.41 -14.09
N ASP A 509 43.40 3.51 -14.89
CA ASP A 509 42.91 4.80 -15.43
C ASP A 509 41.78 5.40 -14.57
N ARG A 510 41.35 4.73 -13.50
CA ARG A 510 40.29 5.20 -12.58
C ARG A 510 40.61 6.53 -11.92
N ASP A 511 41.88 6.74 -11.54
CA ASP A 511 42.32 7.97 -10.87
C ASP A 511 42.37 9.20 -11.81
N ARG A 512 42.34 8.96 -13.13
CA ARG A 512 42.38 10.01 -14.16
C ARG A 512 41.00 10.47 -14.60
N LEU A 513 39.95 9.77 -14.19
CA LEU A 513 38.58 10.03 -14.60
C LEU A 513 37.76 10.70 -13.49
N PRO A 514 36.85 11.63 -13.82
CA PRO A 514 36.00 12.25 -12.82
C PRO A 514 35.07 11.20 -12.17
N ARG A 515 34.73 11.45 -10.91
CA ARG A 515 34.03 10.50 -10.03
C ARG A 515 32.57 10.85 -9.87
N VAL A 516 31.74 9.83 -9.72
CA VAL A 516 30.40 9.94 -9.15
C VAL A 516 30.31 9.02 -7.95
N THR A 517 29.93 9.60 -6.81
CA THR A 517 29.89 8.88 -5.54
C THR A 517 28.52 9.05 -4.91
N ALA A 518 27.88 7.95 -4.54
CA ALA A 518 26.65 7.95 -3.77
C ALA A 518 26.94 7.55 -2.31
N TYR A 519 26.37 8.30 -1.37
CA TYR A 519 26.53 8.10 0.08
C TYR A 519 25.16 7.96 0.74
N CYS A 520 24.96 6.93 1.54
CA CYS A 520 23.82 6.83 2.44
C CYS A 520 24.29 7.27 3.83
N THR A 521 23.94 8.50 4.23
CA THR A 521 24.47 9.11 5.47
C THR A 521 23.47 9.17 6.61
N ALA A 522 22.18 8.96 6.30
CA ALA A 522 21.10 9.05 7.25
C ALA A 522 19.93 8.16 6.83
N ASN A 523 18.97 7.96 7.73
CA ASN A 523 17.71 7.34 7.33
C ASN A 523 16.86 8.28 6.46
N ARG A 524 16.88 9.59 6.75
CA ARG A 524 16.14 10.62 6.01
C ARG A 524 16.84 11.98 6.04
N TYR A 525 16.57 12.83 5.04
CA TYR A 525 16.93 14.25 5.06
C TYR A 525 15.73 15.18 5.29
N GLU A 526 15.97 16.30 5.98
CA GLU A 526 15.02 17.40 6.11
C GLU A 526 15.04 18.27 4.84
N MET A 527 14.18 17.95 3.88
CA MET A 527 14.19 18.52 2.53
C MET A 527 13.93 20.04 2.50
N ASP A 528 13.03 20.55 3.34
CA ASP A 528 12.76 22.00 3.43
C ASP A 528 13.98 22.77 3.94
N GLY A 529 14.67 22.22 4.94
CA GLY A 529 15.90 22.77 5.49
C GLY A 529 17.04 22.79 4.46
N LEU A 530 17.23 21.67 3.75
CA LEU A 530 18.19 21.55 2.65
C LEU A 530 17.91 22.56 1.53
N MET A 531 16.65 22.65 1.08
CA MET A 531 16.23 23.57 0.03
C MET A 531 16.57 25.03 0.40
N ARG A 532 16.26 25.45 1.64
CA ARG A 532 16.61 26.79 2.14
C ARG A 532 18.11 27.01 2.21
N PHE A 533 18.85 26.04 2.72
CA PHE A 533 20.32 26.08 2.79
C PHE A 533 20.96 26.26 1.41
N LEU A 534 20.54 25.44 0.43
CA LEU A 534 21.07 25.47 -0.93
C LEU A 534 20.71 26.78 -1.65
N LYS A 535 19.48 27.29 -1.49
CA LYS A 535 19.09 28.62 -2.01
C LYS A 535 19.99 29.73 -1.46
N GLY A 536 20.36 29.65 -0.17
CA GLY A 536 21.30 30.57 0.46
C GLY A 536 22.74 30.50 -0.09
N ARG A 537 23.11 29.39 -0.75
CA ARG A 537 24.45 29.19 -1.35
C ARG A 537 24.52 29.59 -2.83
N GLY A 538 23.45 30.11 -3.43
CA GLY A 538 23.43 30.45 -4.86
C GLY A 538 24.54 31.40 -5.30
N LYS A 539 24.78 32.48 -4.56
CA LYS A 539 25.82 33.47 -4.90
C LYS A 539 27.25 33.00 -4.61
N SER A 540 27.45 32.19 -3.56
CA SER A 540 28.78 31.79 -3.08
C SER A 540 29.29 30.49 -3.70
N ARG A 541 28.37 29.59 -4.08
CA ARG A 541 28.67 28.24 -4.57
C ARG A 541 28.01 27.92 -5.91
N GLY A 542 27.28 28.87 -6.50
CA GLY A 542 26.56 28.64 -7.76
C GLY A 542 25.37 27.69 -7.63
N ALA A 543 24.85 27.49 -6.42
CA ALA A 543 23.72 26.60 -6.17
C ALA A 543 22.42 27.10 -6.80
N ASN A 544 21.69 26.20 -7.46
CA ASN A 544 20.39 26.46 -8.05
C ASN A 544 19.49 25.25 -7.82
N PRO A 545 18.96 25.09 -6.58
CA PRO A 545 18.27 23.88 -6.21
C PRO A 545 16.89 23.80 -6.88
N LYS A 546 16.61 22.63 -7.47
CA LYS A 546 15.32 22.23 -8.04
C LYS A 546 14.85 20.97 -7.31
N LEU A 547 13.60 20.98 -6.86
CA LEU A 547 12.95 19.76 -6.36
C LEU A 547 12.31 19.05 -7.55
N ILE A 548 12.70 17.80 -7.78
CA ILE A 548 12.20 16.93 -8.83
C ILE A 548 11.80 15.64 -8.13
N ASP A 549 10.50 15.45 -7.94
CA ASP A 549 9.95 14.34 -7.17
C ASP A 549 10.56 14.29 -5.74
N GLU A 550 11.15 13.17 -5.35
CA GLU A 550 11.83 12.94 -4.07
C GLU A 550 13.28 13.46 -4.02
N CYS A 551 13.78 14.08 -5.10
CA CYS A 551 15.17 14.51 -5.23
C CYS A 551 15.34 16.03 -5.31
N ILE A 552 16.28 16.59 -4.55
CA ILE A 552 16.79 17.95 -4.77
C ILE A 552 18.05 17.88 -5.63
N TYR A 553 17.94 18.38 -6.85
CA TYR A 553 19.07 18.61 -7.75
C TYR A 553 19.63 20.01 -7.54
N THR A 554 20.96 20.16 -7.47
CA THR A 554 21.62 21.47 -7.59
C THR A 554 23.02 21.34 -8.19
N PRO A 555 23.45 22.25 -9.08
CA PRO A 555 24.88 22.48 -9.29
C PRO A 555 25.50 22.98 -7.98
N TYR A 556 26.76 22.64 -7.68
CA TYR A 556 27.45 23.10 -6.49
C TYR A 556 28.95 23.16 -6.70
N ASN A 557 29.53 24.37 -6.70
CA ASN A 557 30.93 24.58 -7.05
C ASN A 557 31.70 25.26 -5.92
N TYR A 558 32.73 24.59 -5.40
CA TYR A 558 33.60 25.14 -4.36
C TYR A 558 34.62 26.17 -4.91
N SER A 559 34.90 26.17 -6.22
CA SER A 559 35.92 27.00 -6.89
C SER A 559 35.43 28.39 -7.30
N LYS A 560 34.10 28.62 -7.44
CA LYS A 560 33.51 29.92 -7.82
C LYS A 560 33.71 31.07 -6.81
N GLY A 561 34.31 30.79 -5.64
CA GLY A 561 34.66 31.80 -4.64
C GLY A 561 35.98 32.54 -4.92
N SER A 562 36.77 32.13 -5.91
CA SER A 562 37.93 32.88 -6.38
C SER A 562 37.47 33.88 -7.46
N ARG A 563 37.61 35.17 -7.18
CA ARG A 563 37.21 36.29 -8.06
C ARG A 563 37.66 36.06 -9.50
N ASN A 564 36.72 36.02 -10.44
CA ASN A 564 36.93 36.54 -11.79
C ASN A 564 35.60 37.09 -12.36
N ARG A 565 35.73 38.23 -13.06
CA ARG A 565 34.66 39.11 -13.55
C ARG A 565 33.67 38.37 -14.47
N PRO A 566 32.38 38.76 -14.51
CA PRO A 566 31.40 38.13 -15.40
C PRO A 566 31.51 38.68 -16.83
N ASP A 567 31.65 37.77 -17.80
CA ASP A 567 31.26 38.03 -19.19
C ASP A 567 29.74 37.97 -19.33
N PRO A 568 29.10 38.87 -20.11
CA PRO A 568 27.67 38.85 -20.32
C PRO A 568 27.35 38.16 -21.66
N VAL A 569 26.77 36.95 -21.64
CA VAL A 569 25.98 36.48 -22.79
C VAL A 569 24.71 35.76 -22.30
N GLN A 570 23.61 36.18 -22.91
CA GLN A 570 22.21 36.06 -22.53
C GLN A 570 21.65 34.63 -22.66
N SER A 571 20.83 34.25 -21.68
CA SER A 571 19.83 33.19 -21.79
C SER A 571 18.53 33.76 -22.39
N TYR A 572 18.13 33.29 -23.56
CA TYR A 572 16.75 33.43 -24.05
C TYR A 572 16.03 32.10 -23.87
N GLU A 573 15.16 31.99 -22.85
CA GLU A 573 14.10 30.98 -22.81
C GLU A 573 12.75 31.68 -22.90
N ARG A 574 11.98 31.26 -23.90
CA ARG A 574 10.73 31.85 -24.40
C ARG A 574 9.58 31.31 -23.56
N ARG A 575 8.95 32.13 -22.72
CA ARG A 575 7.66 31.82 -22.08
C ARG A 575 6.53 32.05 -23.08
N HIS A 576 5.79 30.99 -23.41
CA HIS A 576 4.41 31.12 -23.88
C HIS A 576 3.52 31.37 -22.66
N SER A 577 2.92 32.56 -22.58
CA SER A 577 1.71 32.78 -21.77
C SER A 577 0.81 33.76 -22.49
N THR A 578 -0.40 33.28 -22.70
CA THR A 578 -1.68 33.86 -23.12
C THR A 578 -1.83 35.39 -23.25
N GLY A 579 -2.42 35.77 -24.38
CA GLY A 579 -2.80 37.09 -24.90
C GLY A 579 -3.60 38.07 -24.03
N GLY A 580 -3.63 39.32 -24.53
CA GLY A 580 -4.62 40.34 -24.22
C GLY A 580 -4.07 41.77 -24.13
N GLU A 581 -4.16 42.51 -25.26
CA GLU A 581 -4.44 43.97 -25.44
C GLU A 581 -3.99 44.99 -24.36
N GLY A 582 -3.40 46.16 -24.63
CA GLY A 582 -3.08 46.90 -25.84
C GLY A 582 -2.57 48.32 -25.50
N ILE A 583 -1.94 48.96 -26.50
CA ILE A 583 -1.99 50.40 -26.85
C ILE A 583 -1.18 51.45 -26.04
N ASN A 584 -0.38 52.22 -26.81
CA ASN A 584 0.26 53.54 -26.62
C ASN A 584 1.50 53.62 -25.69
N GLY A 585 2.61 54.26 -26.05
CA GLY A 585 2.98 55.07 -27.21
C GLY A 585 4.23 55.92 -26.88
N ALA A 586 4.87 56.44 -27.94
CA ALA A 586 5.88 57.53 -27.97
C ALA A 586 7.32 57.19 -27.52
N GLN A 587 8.41 57.71 -28.09
CA GLN A 587 8.74 58.42 -29.33
C GLN A 587 10.28 58.63 -29.30
N HIS A 588 10.93 58.61 -30.47
CA HIS A 588 12.20 59.33 -30.78
C HIS A 588 13.49 58.81 -30.11
N ARG A 589 14.66 58.74 -30.76
CA ARG A 589 15.19 59.45 -31.93
C ARG A 589 16.48 58.73 -32.38
N GLU A 590 16.63 58.46 -33.68
CA GLU A 590 17.95 58.32 -34.32
C GLU A 590 18.49 59.68 -34.76
N PRO A 591 19.80 59.79 -35.03
CA PRO A 591 20.25 60.17 -36.38
C PRO A 591 21.42 59.29 -36.89
N LEU A 592 21.30 58.67 -38.08
CA LEU A 592 21.62 59.15 -39.44
C LEU A 592 23.10 59.05 -39.89
N ILE A 593 23.30 58.19 -40.91
CA ILE A 593 23.99 58.42 -42.22
C ILE A 593 25.53 58.59 -42.25
N HIS A 594 26.27 57.67 -42.90
CA HIS A 594 26.72 57.81 -44.31
C HIS A 594 27.32 56.52 -44.91
N PRO A 595 27.10 56.25 -46.23
CA PRO A 595 27.53 55.06 -46.97
C PRO A 595 28.67 55.39 -47.97
N ASP A 596 28.92 54.45 -48.91
CA ASP A 596 29.76 54.49 -50.14
C ASP A 596 31.18 53.90 -50.00
N THR A 597 31.76 53.11 -50.93
CA THR A 597 31.40 52.56 -52.26
C THR A 597 32.56 51.64 -52.73
N THR A 598 32.27 50.62 -53.56
CA THR A 598 33.05 50.09 -54.74
C THR A 598 34.49 49.57 -54.54
N GLU A 599 35.05 48.61 -55.28
CA GLU A 599 34.69 47.50 -56.18
C GLU A 599 36.05 46.92 -56.67
N SER A 600 36.09 45.65 -57.08
CA SER A 600 37.06 45.04 -58.03
C SER A 600 38.45 44.54 -57.56
N GLY A 601 38.76 43.28 -57.95
CA GLY A 601 40.14 42.86 -58.27
C GLY A 601 40.51 41.39 -58.04
N ASN A 602 40.51 40.58 -59.12
CA ASN A 602 41.00 39.18 -59.22
C ASN A 602 42.47 38.96 -58.81
N GLY A 603 42.81 37.73 -58.36
CA GLY A 603 44.17 37.17 -58.45
C GLY A 603 44.46 35.94 -57.56
N PHE A 604 44.59 34.75 -58.17
CA PHE A 604 45.35 33.57 -57.67
C PHE A 604 46.78 33.59 -58.27
N PRO A 605 47.76 32.73 -57.90
CA PRO A 605 48.10 32.00 -56.65
C PRO A 605 49.59 32.34 -56.27
N PRO A 606 50.44 31.55 -55.52
CA PRO A 606 50.91 30.19 -55.87
C PRO A 606 51.24 29.22 -54.71
N TYR A 607 51.59 28.00 -55.10
CA TYR A 607 52.08 26.85 -54.33
C TYR A 607 53.62 26.72 -54.47
N ASN A 608 54.33 26.32 -53.41
CA ASN A 608 55.63 25.60 -53.32
C ASN A 608 56.16 25.76 -51.88
N GLY A 609 56.77 24.81 -51.17
CA GLY A 609 57.37 23.53 -51.53
C GLY A 609 58.76 23.43 -50.87
N HIS A 610 59.09 22.25 -50.34
CA HIS A 610 60.42 21.74 -49.90
C HIS A 610 61.01 22.17 -48.54
N VAL A 611 61.80 21.38 -47.81
CA VAL A 611 62.15 19.94 -47.65
C VAL A 611 63.21 19.95 -46.51
N ASP A 612 63.24 18.97 -45.61
CA ASP A 612 64.47 18.27 -45.20
C ASP A 612 64.19 17.23 -44.10
N SER A 613 64.91 16.12 -44.22
CA SER A 613 64.82 14.89 -43.45
C SER A 613 66.26 14.41 -43.21
N GLU A 614 66.67 14.10 -41.97
CA GLU A 614 67.82 13.20 -41.67
C GLU A 614 67.93 12.81 -40.16
N ILE A 615 67.49 11.59 -39.84
CA ILE A 615 68.11 10.42 -39.14
C ILE A 615 69.14 10.60 -37.97
N HIS A 616 68.72 10.16 -36.75
CA HIS A 616 69.34 9.35 -35.61
C HIS A 616 70.82 9.51 -35.14
N PRO A 617 71.30 9.00 -33.95
CA PRO A 617 70.71 8.23 -32.81
C PRO A 617 71.16 8.63 -31.35
N ASP A 618 70.73 7.83 -30.36
CA ASP A 618 71.28 7.55 -29.01
C ASP A 618 71.06 8.47 -27.79
N GLY A 619 70.60 7.86 -26.68
CA GLY A 619 70.85 8.33 -25.31
C GLY A 619 69.70 8.15 -24.31
N LEU A 620 69.75 7.06 -23.53
CA LEU A 620 68.85 6.71 -22.41
C LEU A 620 68.73 7.80 -21.33
N GLY A 621 67.52 8.00 -20.78
CA GLY A 621 67.35 8.61 -19.45
C GLY A 621 66.01 9.31 -19.19
N ASP A 622 65.14 8.63 -18.43
CA ASP A 622 64.22 9.20 -17.44
C ASP A 622 62.94 9.96 -17.90
N GLY A 623 61.91 9.18 -18.22
CA GLY A 623 60.77 9.05 -17.29
C GLY A 623 59.83 10.23 -16.99
N SER A 624 59.90 11.37 -17.68
CA SER A 624 58.94 12.47 -17.47
C SER A 624 58.27 12.97 -18.75
N ALA A 625 56.96 13.18 -18.62
CA ALA A 625 56.07 13.87 -19.56
C ALA A 625 55.80 13.18 -20.92
N ILE A 626 54.93 12.16 -20.91
CA ILE A 626 54.05 11.95 -22.07
C ILE A 626 52.87 12.91 -21.92
N ALA A 627 52.76 13.79 -22.92
CA ALA A 627 51.80 14.87 -23.04
C ALA A 627 50.33 14.41 -23.01
N ASP A 628 49.53 15.33 -22.49
CA ASP A 628 48.12 15.30 -22.11
C ASP A 628 47.12 15.27 -23.29
N ASN A 629 47.39 14.48 -24.33
CA ASN A 629 46.52 14.39 -25.52
C ASN A 629 46.25 12.93 -25.88
N ASN A 630 45.31 12.31 -25.18
CA ASN A 630 44.61 11.13 -25.69
C ASN A 630 43.28 11.60 -26.35
N PRO A 631 43.12 11.58 -27.68
CA PRO A 631 42.07 12.33 -28.38
C PRO A 631 40.62 11.84 -28.24
N ASP A 632 40.35 10.70 -27.59
CA ASP A 632 39.04 10.03 -27.71
C ASP A 632 38.08 10.26 -26.52
N PHE A 633 38.53 10.78 -25.36
CA PHE A 633 37.69 10.91 -24.16
C PHE A 633 37.70 12.32 -23.57
N ASP A 634 36.51 12.92 -23.43
CA ASP A 634 36.36 14.21 -22.78
C ASP A 634 36.10 14.04 -21.28
N THR A 635 37.10 14.41 -20.47
CA THR A 635 37.10 14.27 -19.00
C THR A 635 36.84 15.60 -18.28
N GLN A 636 36.68 16.71 -19.01
CA GLN A 636 36.49 18.02 -18.40
C GLN A 636 35.11 18.16 -17.77
N ILE A 637 35.08 18.35 -16.44
CA ILE A 637 33.87 18.60 -15.66
C ILE A 637 33.36 20.02 -15.92
N HIS A 638 32.13 20.16 -16.43
CA HIS A 638 31.51 21.47 -16.65
C HIS A 638 31.16 22.19 -15.33
N THR A 639 30.41 21.53 -14.46
CA THR A 639 30.07 22.02 -13.11
C THR A 639 29.75 20.80 -12.24
N PRO A 640 30.29 20.69 -11.02
CA PRO A 640 29.92 19.61 -10.13
C PRO A 640 28.45 19.71 -9.73
N GLU A 641 27.79 18.57 -9.63
CA GLU A 641 26.34 18.48 -9.42
C GLU A 641 26.04 17.55 -8.25
N VAL A 642 24.97 17.85 -7.52
CA VAL A 642 24.55 17.09 -6.35
C VAL A 642 23.07 16.76 -6.47
N PHE A 643 22.74 15.52 -6.13
CA PHE A 643 21.39 14.99 -6.05
C PHE A 643 21.15 14.48 -4.63
N LEU A 644 20.22 15.09 -3.90
CA LEU A 644 19.87 14.76 -2.51
C LEU A 644 18.49 14.10 -2.50
N PHE A 645 18.43 12.84 -2.11
CA PHE A 645 17.18 12.08 -2.02
C PHE A 645 16.62 12.14 -0.60
N ASP A 646 15.30 12.25 -0.48
CA ASP A 646 14.66 12.45 0.81
C ASP A 646 14.92 11.29 1.79
N TYR A 647 15.12 10.07 1.30
CA TYR A 647 15.47 8.86 2.05
C TYR A 647 16.95 8.77 2.49
N GLY A 648 17.63 9.91 2.61
CA GLY A 648 18.93 10.03 3.30
C GLY A 648 20.14 9.64 2.46
N VAL A 649 20.00 9.68 1.13
CA VAL A 649 21.08 9.36 0.18
C VAL A 649 21.46 10.59 -0.64
N VAL A 650 22.74 10.81 -0.84
CA VAL A 650 23.27 11.89 -1.68
C VAL A 650 24.19 11.33 -2.75
N VAL A 651 23.98 11.76 -4.00
CA VAL A 651 24.82 11.41 -5.15
C VAL A 651 25.54 12.66 -5.64
N ILE A 652 26.87 12.60 -5.68
CA ILE A 652 27.74 13.73 -5.99
C ILE A 652 28.51 13.42 -7.27
N TRP A 653 28.42 14.31 -8.25
CA TRP A 653 29.09 14.20 -9.55
C TRP A 653 30.22 15.23 -9.66
N GLY A 654 31.43 14.76 -9.95
CA GLY A 654 32.56 15.61 -10.35
C GLY A 654 33.17 16.45 -9.22
N MET A 655 32.96 16.06 -7.95
CA MET A 655 33.72 16.63 -6.83
C MET A 655 34.96 15.79 -6.51
N THR A 656 35.98 16.42 -5.93
CA THR A 656 37.11 15.69 -5.34
C THR A 656 36.72 15.11 -3.98
N GLU A 657 37.42 14.08 -3.49
CA GLU A 657 37.12 13.48 -2.18
C GLU A 657 37.09 14.50 -1.02
N SER A 658 38.01 15.47 -1.06
CA SER A 658 38.07 16.57 -0.08
C SER A 658 36.87 17.52 -0.18
N GLN A 659 36.30 17.71 -1.37
CA GLN A 659 35.09 18.50 -1.60
C GLN A 659 33.84 17.72 -1.16
N GLU A 660 33.76 16.43 -1.48
CA GLU A 660 32.69 15.53 -1.04
C GLU A 660 32.60 15.51 0.48
N ALA A 661 33.71 15.24 1.18
CA ALA A 661 33.76 15.23 2.65
C ALA A 661 33.30 16.56 3.27
N LYS A 662 33.67 17.68 2.64
CA LYS A 662 33.23 19.01 3.08
C LYS A 662 31.72 19.22 2.85
N PHE A 663 31.20 18.75 1.72
CA PHE A 663 29.78 18.85 1.40
C PHE A 663 28.92 18.01 2.36
N LEU A 664 29.33 16.76 2.62
CA LEU A 664 28.68 15.87 3.60
C LEU A 664 28.64 16.51 5.00
N LYS A 665 29.72 17.16 5.42
CA LYS A 665 29.76 17.92 6.67
C LYS A 665 28.80 19.14 6.67
N ASP A 666 28.67 19.82 5.54
CA ASP A 666 27.78 20.99 5.41
C ASP A 666 26.29 20.60 5.53
N ILE A 667 25.91 19.42 5.02
CA ILE A 667 24.51 18.92 5.04
C ILE A 667 24.16 18.14 6.31
N SER A 668 25.14 17.75 7.14
CA SER A 668 24.93 16.83 8.27
C SER A 668 23.90 17.28 9.31
N LYS A 669 23.63 18.58 9.39
CA LYS A 669 22.62 19.16 10.29
C LYS A 669 21.18 18.94 9.83
N PHE A 670 20.98 18.50 8.59
CA PHE A 670 19.67 18.17 8.01
C PHE A 670 19.44 16.65 8.00
N GLU A 671 20.35 15.87 8.56
CA GLU A 671 20.25 14.42 8.68
C GLU A 671 19.32 14.07 9.85
N THR A 672 18.27 13.29 9.55
CA THR A 672 17.40 12.68 10.56
C THR A 672 17.81 11.23 10.72
N GLU A 673 18.07 10.81 11.96
CA GLU A 673 18.64 9.48 12.25
C GLU A 673 19.95 9.25 11.46
N LYS A 674 20.92 10.11 11.74
CA LYS A 674 22.26 10.06 11.15
C LYS A 674 22.92 8.70 11.44
N LEU A 675 23.49 8.09 10.40
CA LEU A 675 24.23 6.84 10.51
C LEU A 675 25.60 7.07 11.16
N ALA A 676 26.10 6.06 11.89
CA ALA A 676 27.46 6.09 12.39
C ALA A 676 28.44 6.06 11.20
N PRO A 677 29.67 6.62 11.34
CA PRO A 677 30.64 6.64 10.24
C PRO A 677 30.92 5.27 9.61
N ASP A 678 30.88 4.20 10.42
CA ASP A 678 31.12 2.82 9.97
C ASP A 678 29.90 2.21 9.25
N ASP A 679 28.70 2.78 9.44
CA ASP A 679 27.45 2.34 8.80
C ASP A 679 27.13 3.12 7.51
N VAL A 680 27.98 4.09 7.14
CA VAL A 680 27.79 4.88 5.92
C VAL A 680 28.15 4.03 4.71
N GLU A 681 27.12 3.54 4.03
CA GLU A 681 27.28 2.80 2.79
C GLU A 681 27.60 3.74 1.62
N THR A 682 28.44 3.25 0.68
CA THR A 682 28.89 4.03 -0.47
C THR A 682 28.92 3.24 -1.78
N GLU A 683 28.70 3.95 -2.88
CA GLU A 683 28.86 3.46 -4.25
C GLU A 683 29.75 4.43 -5.02
N LEU A 684 30.80 3.92 -5.64
CA LEU A 684 31.79 4.71 -6.36
C LEU A 684 31.89 4.26 -7.81
N PHE A 685 31.73 5.21 -8.71
CA PHE A 685 31.89 5.04 -10.15
C PHE A 685 32.73 6.18 -10.72
N ASN A 686 33.28 5.97 -11.91
CA ASN A 686 33.94 6.99 -12.69
C ASN A 686 33.10 7.29 -13.94
N PHE A 687 33.25 8.46 -14.55
CA PHE A 687 32.52 8.79 -15.77
C PHE A 687 33.37 9.56 -16.78
N TYR A 688 32.95 9.59 -18.04
CA TYR A 688 33.52 10.45 -19.07
C TYR A 688 32.49 10.79 -20.14
N TYR A 689 32.81 11.78 -20.99
CA TYR A 689 31.91 12.23 -22.04
C TYR A 689 32.37 11.72 -23.42
N THR A 690 31.41 11.22 -24.20
CA THR A 690 31.61 10.77 -25.59
C THR A 690 30.38 11.05 -26.44
N ARG A 691 30.57 11.48 -27.68
CA ARG A 691 29.48 11.72 -28.63
C ARG A 691 29.15 10.51 -29.50
N GLU A 692 29.99 9.48 -29.44
CA GLU A 692 30.01 8.36 -30.38
C GLU A 692 28.91 7.33 -30.11
N TYR A 693 28.46 7.21 -28.86
CA TYR A 693 27.41 6.27 -28.46
C TYR A 693 26.54 6.79 -27.30
N GLN A 694 25.41 6.12 -27.08
CA GLN A 694 24.48 6.42 -25.98
C GLN A 694 25.06 6.06 -24.62
N ALA A 695 24.55 6.72 -23.57
CA ALA A 695 24.96 6.51 -22.19
C ALA A 695 24.84 5.04 -21.77
N ARG A 696 25.93 4.50 -21.25
CA ARG A 696 26.09 3.10 -20.85
C ARG A 696 27.02 2.98 -19.64
N ILE A 697 26.87 1.90 -18.90
CA ILE A 697 27.71 1.53 -17.76
C ILE A 697 28.45 0.23 -18.06
N TYR A 698 29.76 0.21 -17.80
CA TYR A 698 30.60 -0.98 -17.87
C TYR A 698 31.88 -0.74 -17.06
N ASN A 699 32.40 -1.77 -16.38
CA ASN A 699 33.65 -1.69 -15.60
C ASN A 699 33.67 -0.56 -14.57
N ASP A 700 32.50 -0.22 -14.02
CA ASP A 700 32.27 0.93 -13.14
C ASP A 700 32.55 2.31 -13.77
N PHE A 701 32.62 2.36 -15.11
CA PHE A 701 32.65 3.57 -15.91
C PHE A 701 31.27 3.88 -16.48
N ILE A 702 30.82 5.12 -16.30
CA ILE A 702 29.58 5.66 -16.85
C ILE A 702 29.91 6.58 -18.01
N THR A 703 29.28 6.34 -19.15
CA THR A 703 29.47 7.18 -20.35
C THR A 703 28.30 8.15 -20.50
N LEU A 704 28.60 9.41 -20.81
CA LEU A 704 27.61 10.48 -20.98
C LEU A 704 27.80 11.20 -22.31
N ARG A 705 26.71 11.61 -22.95
CA ARG A 705 26.76 12.31 -24.24
C ARG A 705 26.85 13.83 -24.13
N ASP A 706 26.09 14.37 -23.19
CA ASP A 706 25.94 15.82 -22.98
C ASP A 706 26.34 16.17 -21.54
N LYS A 707 27.21 17.18 -21.42
CA LYS A 707 27.69 17.69 -20.12
C LYS A 707 26.60 18.40 -19.33
N THR A 708 25.63 18.99 -20.03
CA THR A 708 24.60 19.88 -19.46
C THR A 708 23.29 19.17 -19.11
N ASN A 709 23.10 17.95 -19.63
CA ASN A 709 21.88 17.17 -19.41
C ASN A 709 21.88 16.52 -18.02
N TYR A 710 21.44 17.29 -17.02
CA TYR A 710 21.32 16.82 -15.64
C TYR A 710 20.22 15.76 -15.46
N MET A 711 19.25 15.67 -16.37
CA MET A 711 18.17 14.67 -16.29
C MET A 711 18.67 13.25 -16.53
N THR A 712 19.63 13.07 -17.44
CA THR A 712 20.31 11.77 -17.62
C THR A 712 21.10 11.39 -16.36
N LYS A 713 21.80 12.36 -15.75
CA LYS A 713 22.51 12.16 -14.48
C LYS A 713 21.56 11.86 -13.33
N LEU A 714 20.38 12.48 -13.29
CA LEU A 714 19.33 12.22 -12.31
C LEU A 714 18.84 10.76 -12.40
N ALA A 715 18.54 10.28 -13.62
CA ALA A 715 18.12 8.90 -13.85
C ALA A 715 19.16 7.88 -13.35
N ILE A 716 20.44 8.12 -13.65
CA ILE A 716 21.55 7.28 -13.14
C ILE A 716 21.67 7.41 -11.62
N SER A 717 21.51 8.62 -11.08
CA SER A 717 21.60 8.89 -9.64
C SER A 717 20.51 8.18 -8.84
N HIS A 718 19.29 8.04 -9.37
CA HIS A 718 18.25 7.22 -8.73
C HIS A 718 18.68 5.77 -8.57
N ALA A 719 19.20 5.14 -9.64
CA ALA A 719 19.68 3.75 -9.58
C ALA A 719 20.85 3.58 -8.61
N LEU A 720 21.80 4.51 -8.60
CA LEU A 720 22.91 4.52 -7.63
C LEU A 720 22.40 4.69 -6.20
N ALA A 721 21.45 5.61 -5.97
CA ALA A 721 20.91 5.88 -4.66
C ALA A 721 20.13 4.67 -4.10
N GLN A 722 19.34 4.00 -4.94
CA GLN A 722 18.67 2.73 -4.62
C GLN A 722 19.67 1.65 -4.22
N SER A 723 20.82 1.57 -4.91
CA SER A 723 21.85 0.57 -4.62
C SER A 723 22.46 0.75 -3.25
N VAL A 724 22.87 1.98 -2.90
CA VAL A 724 23.47 2.27 -1.60
C VAL A 724 22.47 2.01 -0.48
N LYS A 725 21.21 2.43 -0.65
CA LYS A 725 20.17 2.21 0.36
C LYS A 725 19.87 0.72 0.55
N THR A 726 19.90 -0.06 -0.54
CA THR A 726 19.77 -1.53 -0.47
C THR A 726 20.91 -2.14 0.32
N SER A 727 22.16 -1.69 0.12
CA SER A 727 23.32 -2.16 0.89
C SER A 727 23.15 -1.94 2.40
N LEU A 728 22.56 -0.81 2.81
CA LEU A 728 22.27 -0.53 4.22
C LEU A 728 21.30 -1.56 4.81
N PHE A 729 20.24 -1.91 4.08
CA PHE A 729 19.28 -2.91 4.54
C PHE A 729 19.85 -4.33 4.53
N GLU A 730 20.72 -4.66 3.57
CA GLU A 730 21.42 -5.94 3.53
C GLU A 730 22.26 -6.14 4.81
N GLU A 731 22.96 -5.10 5.27
CA GLU A 731 23.76 -5.13 6.50
C GLU A 731 22.89 -5.28 7.76
N LEU A 732 21.79 -4.51 7.85
CA LEU A 732 20.85 -4.61 8.98
C LEU A 732 20.23 -6.02 9.09
N ILE A 733 19.90 -6.64 7.95
CA ILE A 733 19.40 -8.01 7.93
C ILE A 733 20.50 -9.00 8.28
N ALA A 734 21.72 -8.83 7.75
CA ALA A 734 22.84 -9.71 8.08
C ALA A 734 23.11 -9.74 9.59
N SER A 735 23.10 -8.59 10.25
CA SER A 735 23.23 -8.48 11.72
C SER A 735 22.09 -9.19 12.47
N THR A 736 20.86 -9.09 11.96
CA THR A 736 19.69 -9.78 12.56
C THR A 736 19.80 -11.30 12.39
N VAL A 737 20.22 -11.77 11.20
CA VAL A 737 20.46 -13.19 10.91
C VAL A 737 21.53 -13.74 11.84
N GLU A 738 22.65 -13.02 11.99
CA GLU A 738 23.77 -13.40 12.85
C GLU A 738 23.33 -13.54 14.32
N THR A 739 22.45 -12.65 14.79
CA THR A 739 21.87 -12.71 16.14
C THR A 739 20.93 -13.93 16.32
N CYS A 740 20.24 -14.35 15.25
CA CYS A 740 19.25 -15.43 15.31
C CYS A 740 19.79 -16.82 14.96
N LYS A 741 21.01 -16.93 14.41
CA LYS A 741 21.53 -18.17 13.80
C LYS A 741 21.66 -19.35 14.77
N ASP A 742 21.90 -19.08 16.05
CA ASP A 742 22.14 -20.12 17.05
C ASP A 742 20.84 -20.67 17.65
N ILE A 743 19.73 -19.97 17.48
CA ILE A 743 18.44 -20.32 18.08
C ILE A 743 17.94 -21.70 17.59
N PRO A 744 17.92 -22.01 16.27
CA PRO A 744 17.52 -23.33 15.78
C PRO A 744 18.42 -24.45 16.31
N THR A 745 19.72 -24.22 16.37
CA THR A 745 20.72 -25.20 16.83
C THR A 745 20.55 -25.52 18.32
N GLN A 746 20.32 -24.49 19.16
CA GLN A 746 20.07 -24.69 20.59
C GLN A 746 18.79 -25.47 20.85
N ILE A 747 17.73 -25.23 20.07
CA ILE A 747 16.45 -25.96 20.19
C ILE A 747 16.63 -27.42 19.79
N ALA A 748 17.33 -27.68 18.68
CA ALA A 748 17.62 -29.02 18.22
C ALA A 748 18.43 -29.84 19.23
N LEU A 749 19.39 -29.21 19.95
CA LEU A 749 20.26 -29.88 20.90
C LEU A 749 19.66 -30.04 22.30
N THR A 750 18.97 -29.02 22.80
CA THR A 750 18.53 -28.96 24.21
C THR A 750 17.04 -29.20 24.41
N GLY A 751 16.24 -29.10 23.35
CA GLY A 751 14.78 -29.18 23.40
C GLY A 751 14.13 -28.05 24.22
N LYS A 752 14.88 -27.03 24.62
CA LYS A 752 14.40 -25.90 25.43
C LYS A 752 14.85 -24.58 24.82
N ILE A 753 13.97 -23.59 24.85
CA ILE A 753 14.27 -22.25 24.36
C ILE A 753 14.91 -21.45 25.52
N ALA A 754 16.16 -21.03 25.35
CA ALA A 754 16.89 -20.22 26.34
C ALA A 754 16.56 -18.72 26.27
N LEU A 755 15.37 -18.34 25.79
CA LEU A 755 14.90 -16.96 25.65
C LEU A 755 13.62 -16.75 26.45
N ARG A 756 13.52 -15.60 27.14
CA ARG A 756 12.28 -15.19 27.82
C ARG A 756 11.26 -14.71 26.79
N ARG A 757 9.97 -14.87 27.10
CA ARG A 757 8.86 -14.37 26.27
C ARG A 757 8.99 -12.90 25.88
N SER A 758 9.50 -12.06 26.79
CA SER A 758 9.75 -10.64 26.51
C SER A 758 10.82 -10.43 25.45
N GLN A 759 11.88 -11.25 25.44
CA GLN A 759 12.98 -11.17 24.47
C GLN A 759 12.50 -11.59 23.08
N ILE A 760 11.70 -12.65 22.99
CA ILE A 760 11.10 -13.09 21.71
C ILE A 760 10.12 -12.05 21.16
N ASN A 761 9.25 -11.49 22.01
CA ASN A 761 8.36 -10.40 21.57
C ASN A 761 9.14 -9.13 21.14
N MET A 762 10.28 -8.84 21.78
CA MET A 762 11.14 -7.72 21.40
C MET A 762 11.78 -7.94 20.03
N GLN A 763 12.33 -9.13 19.77
CA GLN A 763 12.88 -9.50 18.45
C GLN A 763 11.81 -9.50 17.34
N ILE A 764 10.59 -9.97 17.64
CA ILE A 764 9.45 -9.86 16.69
C ILE A 764 9.14 -8.39 16.39
N GLY A 765 9.18 -7.53 17.41
CA GLY A 765 8.99 -6.09 17.26
C GLY A 765 10.08 -5.45 16.40
N GLU A 766 11.35 -5.78 16.65
CA GLU A 766 12.50 -5.31 15.86
C GLU A 766 12.42 -5.76 14.40
N LEU A 767 12.12 -7.04 14.14
CA LEU A 767 11.94 -7.55 12.79
C LEU A 767 10.75 -6.88 12.09
N PHE A 768 9.67 -6.61 12.81
CA PHE A 768 8.51 -5.91 12.27
C PHE A 768 8.86 -4.45 11.92
N ILE A 769 9.64 -3.75 12.75
CA ILE A 769 10.16 -2.41 12.45
C ILE A 769 11.09 -2.47 11.23
N LEU A 770 11.99 -3.44 11.15
CA LEU A 770 12.89 -3.61 10.01
C LEU A 770 12.12 -3.88 8.71
N ARG A 771 11.13 -4.77 8.74
CA ARG A 771 10.22 -5.04 7.63
C ARG A 771 9.45 -3.80 7.21
N ILE A 772 8.93 -3.04 8.18
CA ILE A 772 8.26 -1.77 7.93
C ILE A 772 9.22 -0.76 7.32
N ASN A 773 10.47 -0.64 7.80
CA ASN A 773 11.45 0.29 7.26
C ASN A 773 11.87 -0.05 5.82
N ILE A 774 12.03 -1.34 5.51
CA ILE A 774 12.28 -1.82 4.15
C ILE A 774 11.08 -1.56 3.25
N HIS A 775 9.85 -1.82 3.72
CA HIS A 775 8.62 -1.57 2.94
C HIS A 775 8.26 -0.07 2.82
N LEU A 776 8.52 0.74 3.84
CA LEU A 776 8.31 2.20 3.83
C LEU A 776 9.28 2.87 2.86
N ASN A 777 10.53 2.43 2.84
CA ASN A 777 11.49 2.79 1.78
C ASN A 777 11.34 1.88 0.54
N GLY A 778 10.29 1.05 0.46
CA GLY A 778 10.06 0.16 -0.67
C GLY A 778 9.65 0.94 -1.92
N SER A 779 8.94 2.07 -1.76
CA SER A 779 8.67 2.98 -2.88
C SER A 779 9.95 3.58 -3.45
N VAL A 780 11.02 3.66 -2.66
CA VAL A 780 12.35 4.08 -3.14
C VAL A 780 12.94 3.02 -4.07
N LEU A 781 12.67 1.73 -3.85
CA LEU A 781 13.19 0.61 -4.65
C LEU A 781 12.32 0.28 -5.87
N ASP A 782 11.13 0.87 -5.96
CA ASP A 782 10.26 0.86 -7.14
C ASP A 782 10.78 1.81 -8.24
N THR A 783 10.18 1.77 -9.43
CA THR A 783 10.49 2.70 -10.52
C THR A 783 10.06 4.13 -10.13
N PRO A 784 10.98 5.11 -10.06
CA PRO A 784 10.71 6.50 -9.71
C PRO A 784 9.63 7.17 -10.58
N GLU A 785 8.85 8.11 -10.01
CA GLU A 785 7.77 8.74 -10.76
C GLU A 785 8.26 9.63 -11.92
N LEU A 786 9.50 10.10 -11.82
CA LEU A 786 10.21 10.84 -12.86
C LEU A 786 10.06 10.21 -14.26
N PHE A 787 10.07 8.88 -14.34
CA PHE A 787 10.03 8.16 -15.61
C PHE A 787 8.63 8.12 -16.25
N TRP A 788 7.57 8.48 -15.51
CA TRP A 788 6.26 8.75 -16.11
C TRP A 788 6.22 10.08 -16.85
N VAL A 789 7.00 11.07 -16.38
CA VAL A 789 7.07 12.41 -16.99
C VAL A 789 8.06 12.44 -18.14
N GLU A 790 9.19 11.72 -18.01
CA GLU A 790 10.26 11.68 -19.01
C GLU A 790 10.62 10.22 -19.39
N PRO A 791 9.74 9.51 -20.15
CA PRO A 791 9.91 8.08 -20.45
C PRO A 791 11.21 7.73 -21.18
N GLN A 792 11.81 8.69 -21.89
CA GLN A 792 13.07 8.50 -22.61
C GLN A 792 14.28 8.26 -21.70
N LEU A 793 14.17 8.53 -20.39
CA LEU A 793 15.24 8.29 -19.41
C LEU A 793 15.21 6.86 -18.86
N GLU A 794 14.08 6.17 -18.97
CA GLU A 794 13.87 4.81 -18.42
C GLU A 794 14.91 3.79 -18.93
N PRO A 795 15.30 3.75 -20.23
CA PRO A 795 16.28 2.79 -20.71
C PRO A 795 17.65 2.94 -20.04
N VAL A 796 18.07 4.17 -19.72
CA VAL A 796 19.35 4.44 -19.05
C VAL A 796 19.27 4.01 -17.58
N TYR A 797 18.16 4.33 -16.91
CA TYR A 797 17.89 3.88 -15.55
C TYR A 797 17.90 2.35 -15.44
N GLN A 798 17.15 1.66 -16.30
CA GLN A 798 17.07 0.20 -16.34
C GLN A 798 18.42 -0.46 -16.62
N ALA A 799 19.24 0.13 -17.51
CA ALA A 799 20.58 -0.36 -17.78
C ALA A 799 21.48 -0.32 -16.53
N VAL A 800 21.43 0.77 -15.76
CA VAL A 800 22.19 0.91 -14.51
C VAL A 800 21.61 0.00 -13.42
N ARG A 801 20.28 -0.06 -13.28
CA ARG A 801 19.60 -0.95 -12.32
C ARG A 801 19.92 -2.42 -12.56
N SER A 802 19.93 -2.85 -13.82
CA SER A 802 20.31 -4.21 -14.21
C SER A 802 21.81 -4.48 -13.96
N TYR A 803 22.69 -3.51 -14.22
CA TYR A 803 24.12 -3.64 -13.91
C TYR A 803 24.38 -3.79 -12.42
N LEU A 804 23.60 -3.10 -11.58
CA LEU A 804 23.67 -3.17 -10.11
C LEU A 804 22.94 -4.40 -9.53
N GLU A 805 22.39 -5.27 -10.39
CA GLU A 805 21.62 -6.48 -10.04
C GLU A 805 20.50 -6.20 -9.02
N MET A 806 19.86 -5.02 -9.12
CA MET A 806 18.95 -4.51 -8.10
C MET A 806 17.80 -5.48 -7.79
N ASP A 807 17.16 -6.03 -8.82
CA ASP A 807 15.98 -6.89 -8.64
C ASP A 807 16.34 -8.20 -7.92
N GLN A 808 17.54 -8.74 -8.16
CA GLN A 808 18.02 -9.93 -7.45
C GLN A 808 18.34 -9.61 -5.99
N ARG A 809 18.98 -8.47 -5.72
CA ARG A 809 19.36 -8.04 -4.37
C ARG A 809 18.14 -7.79 -3.50
N VAL A 810 17.15 -7.06 -4.01
CA VAL A 810 15.89 -6.79 -3.31
C VAL A 810 15.09 -8.08 -3.08
N GLY A 811 15.08 -9.00 -4.06
CA GLY A 811 14.46 -10.31 -3.90
C GLY A 811 15.07 -11.15 -2.78
N LEU A 812 16.41 -11.28 -2.76
CA LEU A 812 17.13 -12.02 -1.72
C LEU A 812 16.94 -11.41 -0.33
N LEU A 813 16.88 -10.08 -0.26
CA LEU A 813 16.66 -9.34 0.97
C LEU A 813 15.29 -9.68 1.59
N THR A 814 14.26 -9.70 0.75
CA THR A 814 12.89 -10.07 1.14
C THR A 814 12.81 -11.52 1.61
N GLU A 815 13.43 -12.45 0.86
CA GLU A 815 13.47 -13.87 1.22
C GLU A 815 14.15 -14.11 2.57
N ARG A 816 15.29 -13.46 2.83
CA ARG A 816 15.99 -13.55 4.13
C ARG A 816 15.14 -13.09 5.29
N LEU A 817 14.38 -12.01 5.10
CA LEU A 817 13.52 -11.47 6.15
C LEU A 817 12.35 -12.41 6.47
N ASP A 818 11.75 -13.02 5.46
CA ASP A 818 10.65 -13.99 5.64
C ASP A 818 11.13 -15.25 6.39
N VAL A 819 12.34 -15.75 6.12
CA VAL A 819 12.92 -16.88 6.87
C VAL A 819 13.08 -16.57 8.35
N ILE A 820 13.53 -15.36 8.71
CA ILE A 820 13.66 -14.96 10.12
C ILE A 820 12.28 -14.81 10.76
N ALA A 821 11.29 -14.29 10.03
CA ALA A 821 9.93 -14.14 10.51
C ALA A 821 9.29 -15.50 10.84
N ASP A 822 9.47 -16.49 9.96
CA ASP A 822 9.00 -17.86 10.16
C ASP A 822 9.65 -18.51 11.39
N LEU A 823 10.97 -18.34 11.56
CA LEU A 823 11.68 -18.82 12.75
C LEU A 823 11.09 -18.23 14.04
N LEU A 824 10.90 -16.91 14.10
CA LEU A 824 10.33 -16.24 15.28
C LEU A 824 8.86 -16.64 15.53
N ALA A 825 8.08 -16.89 14.48
CA ALA A 825 6.71 -17.36 14.60
C ALA A 825 6.63 -18.76 15.23
N VAL A 826 7.53 -19.67 14.85
CA VAL A 826 7.66 -20.99 15.48
C VAL A 826 8.00 -20.85 16.97
N LEU A 827 8.94 -19.98 17.33
CA LEU A 827 9.29 -19.74 18.74
C LEU A 827 8.13 -19.21 19.58
N LYS A 828 7.30 -18.34 18.99
CA LYS A 828 6.11 -17.79 19.65
C LYS A 828 5.04 -18.87 19.88
N GLY A 829 4.88 -19.81 18.95
CA GLY A 829 3.95 -20.94 19.08
C GLY A 829 4.26 -21.84 20.28
N GLU A 830 5.53 -22.24 20.42
CA GLU A 830 5.99 -23.10 21.53
C GLU A 830 5.82 -22.44 22.90
N LEU A 831 6.09 -21.13 23.00
CA LEU A 831 5.86 -20.39 24.25
C LEU A 831 4.39 -20.30 24.67
N SER A 832 3.44 -20.43 23.74
CA SER A 832 2.01 -20.36 24.04
C SER A 832 1.50 -21.66 24.68
N HIS A 833 2.05 -22.82 24.29
CA HIS A 833 1.64 -24.12 24.85
C HIS A 833 1.95 -24.28 26.34
N GLY A 834 3.03 -23.67 26.84
CA GLY A 834 3.34 -23.70 28.28
C GLY A 834 2.35 -22.93 29.18
N HIS A 835 1.42 -22.14 28.62
CA HIS A 835 0.35 -21.49 29.38
C HIS A 835 -0.84 -22.43 29.59
N ASP A 836 -1.17 -23.23 28.57
CA ASP A 836 -2.27 -24.19 28.63
C ASP A 836 -1.96 -25.29 29.66
N GLU A 837 -0.72 -25.80 29.70
CA GLU A 837 -0.29 -26.76 30.72
C GLU A 837 -0.37 -26.19 32.14
N LYS A 838 0.00 -24.92 32.35
CA LYS A 838 -0.09 -24.27 33.67
C LYS A 838 -1.53 -24.08 34.10
N LEU A 839 -2.41 -23.74 33.15
CA LEU A 839 -3.84 -23.59 33.42
C LEU A 839 -4.48 -24.95 33.76
N GLU A 840 -4.10 -26.01 33.04
CA GLU A 840 -4.50 -27.39 33.36
C GLU A 840 -4.02 -27.82 34.75
N TRP A 841 -2.75 -27.56 35.10
CA TRP A 841 -2.23 -27.85 36.44
C TRP A 841 -2.98 -27.08 37.55
N ILE A 842 -3.34 -25.82 37.31
CA ILE A 842 -4.15 -25.04 38.25
C ILE A 842 -5.54 -25.66 38.43
N VAL A 843 -6.18 -26.10 37.34
CA VAL A 843 -7.49 -26.78 37.40
C VAL A 843 -7.40 -28.10 38.16
N ILE A 844 -6.36 -28.91 37.93
CA ILE A 844 -6.13 -30.17 38.65
C ILE A 844 -5.96 -29.92 40.15
N ILE A 845 -5.18 -28.91 40.54
CA ILE A 845 -4.97 -28.55 41.95
C ILE A 845 -6.28 -28.08 42.61
N LEU A 846 -7.11 -27.30 41.90
CA LEU A 846 -8.41 -26.84 42.41
C LEU A 846 -9.38 -28.00 42.64
N ILE A 847 -9.43 -28.97 41.72
CA ILE A 847 -10.26 -30.19 41.87
C ILE A 847 -9.76 -31.02 43.06
N ALA A 848 -8.45 -31.21 43.21
CA ALA A 848 -7.88 -31.96 44.33
C ALA A 848 -8.19 -31.30 45.68
N ALA A 849 -8.16 -29.97 45.76
CA ALA A 849 -8.54 -29.23 46.96
C ALA A 849 -10.03 -29.40 47.31
N GLU A 850 -10.92 -29.36 46.31
CA GLU A 850 -12.37 -29.58 46.51
C GLU A 850 -12.66 -30.98 47.07
N ILE A 851 -12.01 -32.01 46.51
CA ILE A 851 -12.14 -33.40 46.98
C ILE A 851 -11.66 -33.53 48.42
N LEU A 852 -10.57 -32.86 48.79
CA LEU A 852 -10.03 -32.90 50.15
C LEU A 852 -10.99 -32.24 51.16
N VAL A 853 -11.61 -31.10 50.80
CA VAL A 853 -12.63 -30.46 51.63
C VAL A 853 -13.85 -31.36 51.80
N ALA A 854 -14.31 -32.00 50.72
CA ALA A 854 -15.42 -32.96 50.79
C ALA A 854 -15.09 -34.17 51.69
N ALA A 855 -13.88 -34.72 51.59
CA ALA A 855 -13.44 -35.83 52.43
C ALA A 855 -13.37 -35.45 53.91
N VAL A 856 -12.88 -34.25 54.24
CA VAL A 856 -12.84 -33.75 55.63
C VAL A 856 -14.26 -33.60 56.17
N ASN A 857 -15.20 -33.05 55.41
CA ASN A 857 -16.59 -32.93 55.84
C ASN A 857 -17.23 -34.30 56.13
N ILE A 858 -16.99 -35.30 55.27
CA ILE A 858 -17.49 -36.66 55.49
C ILE A 858 -16.92 -37.25 56.79
N VAL A 859 -15.64 -37.04 57.07
CA VAL A 859 -15.00 -37.52 58.32
C VAL A 859 -15.56 -36.80 59.54
N VAL A 860 -15.80 -35.49 59.46
CA VAL A 860 -16.43 -34.71 60.54
C VAL A 860 -17.85 -35.18 60.81
N ASP A 861 -18.66 -35.42 59.77
CA ASP A 861 -20.02 -35.93 59.90
C ASP A 861 -20.05 -37.36 60.49
N LEU A 862 -19.03 -38.19 60.20
CA LEU A 862 -18.88 -39.53 60.78
C LEU A 862 -18.48 -39.51 62.26
N TYR A 863 -17.73 -38.49 62.71
CA TYR A 863 -17.27 -38.37 64.10
C TYR A 863 -18.19 -37.53 64.99
N MET A 864 -19.03 -36.66 64.41
CA MET A 864 -19.98 -35.79 65.12
C MET A 864 -21.42 -36.31 65.10
N GLY A 865 -21.65 -37.50 64.51
CA GLY A 865 -22.94 -38.17 64.37
C GLY A 865 -23.22 -39.27 65.40
N GLU A 866 -22.77 -39.12 66.65
CA GLU A 866 -23.24 -39.89 67.82
C GLU A 866 -23.90 -38.99 68.87
#